data_AF-A0A238BX04-F1
#
_entry.id   AF-A0A238BX04-F1
#
_cell.length_a   1.000
_cell.length_b   1.000
_cell.length_c   1.000
_cell.angle_alpha   90.00
_cell.angle_beta   90.00
_cell.angle_gamma   90.00
#
_symmetry.space_group_name_H-M   'P 1'
#
loop_
_entity.id
_entity.type
_entity.pdbx_description
1 polymer ?
#
loop_
_entity_poly.entity_id
_entity_poly.type
_entity_poly.pdbx_seq_one_letter_code
_entity_poly.pdbx_strand_id
1 'polypeptide(L)'
;MVTSLFGASTLPVIQFEAPPSSTFSDHIPVSFTVTLSVNQPVIVTVNLLTADFRPHHLVITPQQSVVHIAESTTHKFENLYITKPAETIEQDPVQSAETDHQQYSAGANKLDERWTEEEESIRIMVEAATACASSVIVSDIIHRDNVPLKVIEVSHTIVRNTKETIWLLLSKPVVNINVFVDIGNRMLPVERLKIYDKLIIFSLPTLVLPEKIDKTSSSTNSFKIFLRNDTQQLELPVQLHISDTSNIQNTTEVVDKEALTASLFEFAAEGEPLALVKPLVALLGVFDNDGCSVLHVAARNKQNFALKTMLSVLCECSSEEERQRILNAPNVRGQTALHCAVRAGDPDCVHYLISAGAKRNVVDNNLDTVAHYLGEAYNDAIYKEILERSNSEEVENRSDISRENILAKKNCHGYTPAHIAVKKLKLSLLEALIEAGAPVDIPDNDGETPLLTALYMDDIDAVSLLTQHNCNVNVISNNGDTPLKVACRKKNLVMIGRLLDAGSTTDSLGTGDERPVEADDEDVQRILNGERIELSNIYAQNSLEEQEINELQGEESISIAASTDAATSYRLRTFKDDVSCLDYLTRLRLSKILDVEDKWTILADHLGCGHMVEFIRVCLDDSSSPTMMLLDQYEQVPNANLSTVTQSLEAMGETLGVHLIKAGNEQE
;
A
#
# COMPACT_ATOMS: atom_id res chain seq x y z
N MET A 1 -25.09 23.94 -12.33
CA MET A 1 -26.44 24.12 -11.76
C MET A 1 -26.85 25.60 -11.63
N VAL A 2 -26.02 26.48 -11.05
CA VAL A 2 -26.34 27.94 -10.92
C VAL A 2 -26.56 28.63 -12.27
N THR A 3 -25.83 28.22 -13.32
CA THR A 3 -25.96 28.74 -14.70
C THR A 3 -27.29 28.39 -15.39
N SER A 4 -28.09 27.44 -14.88
CA SER A 4 -29.38 27.08 -15.47
C SER A 4 -30.59 27.79 -14.84
N LEU A 5 -30.39 28.45 -13.69
CA LEU A 5 -31.46 29.12 -12.93
C LEU A 5 -31.66 30.59 -13.31
N PHE A 6 -30.66 31.21 -13.94
CA PHE A 6 -30.72 32.61 -14.41
C PHE A 6 -30.49 32.63 -15.92
N GLY A 7 -31.57 32.73 -16.70
CA GLY A 7 -31.49 32.85 -18.15
C GLY A 7 -30.58 34.02 -18.58
N ALA A 8 -29.73 33.78 -19.58
CA ALA A 8 -28.78 34.74 -20.17
C ALA A 8 -28.07 35.63 -19.13
N SER A 9 -26.98 35.11 -18.54
CA SER A 9 -26.24 35.76 -17.45
C SER A 9 -25.96 37.24 -17.73
N THR A 10 -26.63 38.12 -16.97
CA THR A 10 -26.32 39.55 -16.87
C THR A 10 -25.08 39.82 -16.00
N LEU A 11 -24.45 38.76 -15.47
CA LEU A 11 -23.25 38.82 -14.65
C LEU A 11 -22.01 38.89 -15.54
N PRO A 12 -21.11 39.87 -15.33
CA PRO A 12 -19.82 39.89 -16.02
C PRO A 12 -18.95 38.71 -15.55
N VAL A 13 -18.39 37.96 -16.48
CA VAL A 13 -17.42 36.91 -16.17
C VAL A 13 -16.02 37.50 -16.31
N ILE A 14 -15.23 37.39 -15.25
CA ILE A 14 -13.88 37.96 -15.14
C ILE A 14 -12.90 36.82 -14.82
N GLN A 15 -11.77 36.75 -15.50
CA GLN A 15 -10.73 35.76 -15.22
C GLN A 15 -9.32 36.34 -15.46
N PHE A 16 -8.35 35.99 -14.60
CA PHE A 16 -6.94 36.26 -14.87
C PHE A 16 -6.44 35.39 -16.02
N GLU A 17 -5.93 36.02 -17.08
CA GLU A 17 -5.22 35.31 -18.16
C GLU A 17 -3.74 35.12 -17.79
N ALA A 18 -3.17 36.10 -17.10
CA ALA A 18 -1.89 36.02 -16.42
C ALA A 18 -2.03 36.65 -15.02
N PRO A 19 -1.76 35.91 -13.93
CA PRO A 19 -1.85 36.45 -12.57
C PRO A 19 -0.81 37.56 -12.35
N PRO A 20 -1.05 38.49 -11.39
CA PRO A 20 -0.06 39.49 -11.02
C PRO A 20 1.23 38.86 -10.48
N SER A 21 2.33 39.61 -10.53
CA SER A 21 3.61 39.19 -9.95
C SER A 21 3.46 38.82 -8.47
N SER A 22 4.22 37.83 -8.00
CA SER A 22 4.23 37.43 -6.58
C SER A 22 4.95 38.44 -5.67
N THR A 23 5.65 39.42 -6.25
CA THR A 23 6.32 40.49 -5.54
C THR A 23 5.97 41.88 -6.08
N PHE A 24 6.07 42.89 -5.20
CA PHE A 24 5.99 44.31 -5.55
C PHE A 24 7.10 45.11 -4.86
N SER A 25 7.49 46.25 -5.42
CA SER A 25 8.40 47.20 -4.75
C SER A 25 8.05 48.63 -5.16
N ASP A 26 8.62 49.60 -4.45
CA ASP A 26 8.39 51.03 -4.71
C ASP A 26 8.88 51.46 -6.11
N HIS A 27 9.70 50.63 -6.77
CA HIS A 27 10.34 50.94 -8.05
C HIS A 27 9.96 49.97 -9.17
N ILE A 28 9.26 48.87 -8.87
CA ILE A 28 8.85 47.86 -9.85
C ILE A 28 7.32 47.91 -10.00
N PRO A 29 6.80 48.22 -11.19
CA PRO A 29 5.37 48.23 -11.42
C PRO A 29 4.80 46.81 -11.42
N VAL A 30 3.60 46.66 -10.86
CA VAL A 30 2.80 45.44 -11.00
C VAL A 30 2.02 45.51 -12.32
N SER A 31 1.98 44.40 -13.04
CA SER A 31 1.17 44.26 -14.26
C SER A 31 0.45 42.92 -14.28
N PHE A 32 -0.77 42.90 -14.82
CA PHE A 32 -1.58 41.69 -14.96
C PHE A 32 -2.61 41.85 -16.07
N THR A 33 -3.14 40.74 -16.55
CA THR A 33 -4.10 40.72 -17.67
C THR A 33 -5.39 40.02 -17.25
N VAL A 34 -6.51 40.67 -17.54
CA VAL A 34 -7.84 40.17 -17.20
C VAL A 34 -8.67 40.03 -18.46
N THR A 35 -9.30 38.87 -18.62
CA THR A 35 -10.32 38.64 -19.65
C THR A 35 -11.69 38.96 -19.07
N LEU A 36 -12.46 39.80 -19.78
CA LEU A 36 -13.84 40.13 -19.42
C LEU A 36 -14.78 39.68 -20.52
N SER A 37 -15.74 38.83 -20.15
CA SER A 37 -16.89 38.48 -20.98
C SER A 37 -18.13 39.19 -20.45
N VAL A 38 -18.59 40.18 -21.21
CA VAL A 38 -19.65 41.11 -20.80
C VAL A 38 -20.70 41.26 -21.90
N ASN A 39 -21.98 41.24 -21.52
CA ASN A 39 -23.13 41.46 -22.41
C ASN A 39 -23.70 42.89 -22.33
N GLN A 40 -23.15 43.73 -21.44
CA GLN A 40 -23.52 45.12 -21.18
C GLN A 40 -22.27 45.89 -20.75
N PRO A 41 -22.24 47.24 -20.83
CA PRO A 41 -21.12 48.03 -20.35
C PRO A 41 -20.93 47.87 -18.84
N VAL A 42 -19.68 47.59 -18.44
CA VAL A 42 -19.29 47.28 -17.06
C VAL A 42 -18.21 48.26 -16.61
N ILE A 43 -18.26 48.65 -15.34
CA ILE A 43 -17.23 49.44 -14.67
C ILE A 43 -16.30 48.47 -13.95
N VAL A 44 -15.02 48.45 -14.34
CA VAL A 44 -14.01 47.61 -13.69
C VAL A 44 -13.22 48.46 -12.70
N THR A 45 -13.16 48.03 -11.45
CA THR A 45 -12.38 48.66 -10.39
C THR A 45 -11.32 47.74 -9.81
N VAL A 46 -10.10 48.27 -9.62
CA VAL A 46 -8.98 47.55 -9.01
C VAL A 46 -8.70 48.10 -7.62
N ASN A 47 -8.81 47.23 -6.61
CA ASN A 47 -8.65 47.54 -5.19
C ASN A 47 -7.56 46.66 -4.57
N LEU A 48 -6.96 47.14 -3.48
CA LEU A 48 -5.99 46.37 -2.69
C LEU A 48 -6.64 45.84 -1.41
N LEU A 49 -6.38 44.58 -1.09
CA LEU A 49 -6.81 43.92 0.13
C LEU A 49 -5.60 43.48 0.96
N THR A 50 -5.79 43.36 2.27
CA THR A 50 -4.87 42.64 3.16
C THR A 50 -4.98 41.13 2.93
N ALA A 51 -4.05 40.34 3.50
CA ALA A 51 -4.12 38.88 3.48
C ALA A 51 -5.47 38.32 4.00
N ASP A 52 -6.08 39.03 4.96
CA ASP A 52 -7.37 38.70 5.60
C ASP A 52 -8.61 39.31 4.90
N PHE A 53 -8.49 39.72 3.62
CA PHE A 53 -9.57 40.27 2.80
C PHE A 53 -10.19 41.59 3.31
N ARG A 54 -9.44 42.39 4.08
CA ARG A 54 -9.85 43.75 4.47
C ARG A 54 -9.32 44.78 3.47
N PRO A 55 -10.00 45.92 3.24
CA PRO A 55 -9.46 47.00 2.42
C PRO A 55 -8.09 47.46 2.93
N HIS A 56 -7.10 47.52 2.04
CA HIS A 56 -5.76 47.97 2.37
C HIS A 56 -5.67 49.50 2.27
N HIS A 57 -4.89 50.15 3.15
CA HIS A 57 -4.62 51.59 3.11
C HIS A 57 -3.64 52.05 2.03
N LEU A 58 -2.97 51.12 1.33
CA LEU A 58 -2.05 51.44 0.24
C LEU A 58 -2.84 51.84 -1.03
N VAL A 59 -2.25 52.70 -1.85
CA VAL A 59 -2.91 53.25 -3.05
C VAL A 59 -2.17 52.84 -4.32
N ILE A 60 -2.93 52.55 -5.38
CA ILE A 60 -2.40 52.27 -6.71
C ILE A 60 -2.20 53.58 -7.49
N THR A 61 -1.01 53.80 -8.04
CA THR A 61 -0.66 54.95 -8.88
C THR A 61 -0.16 54.47 -10.25
N PRO A 62 -0.58 55.09 -11.38
CA PRO A 62 -1.57 56.17 -11.50
C PRO A 62 -3.00 55.70 -11.18
N GLN A 63 -3.89 56.63 -10.79
CA GLN A 63 -5.32 56.39 -10.56
C GLN A 63 -6.03 56.04 -11.90
N GLN A 64 -5.77 54.84 -12.43
CA GLN A 64 -6.56 54.18 -13.47
C GLN A 64 -7.47 53.13 -12.84
N SER A 65 -7.96 53.39 -11.63
CA SER A 65 -8.72 52.42 -10.83
C SER A 65 -10.12 52.17 -11.37
N VAL A 66 -10.56 52.82 -12.45
CA VAL A 66 -11.89 52.70 -13.03
C VAL A 66 -11.79 52.65 -14.55
N VAL A 67 -12.13 51.50 -15.15
CA VAL A 67 -12.16 51.30 -16.61
C VAL A 67 -13.58 50.97 -17.07
N HIS A 68 -14.07 51.67 -18.09
CA HIS A 68 -15.36 51.38 -18.72
C HIS A 68 -15.17 50.42 -19.89
N ILE A 69 -15.71 49.22 -19.80
CA ILE A 69 -15.62 48.18 -20.84
C ILE A 69 -17.01 47.93 -21.42
N ALA A 70 -17.18 48.22 -22.70
CA ALA A 70 -18.47 48.09 -23.40
C ALA A 70 -18.66 46.74 -24.10
N GLU A 71 -17.57 46.05 -24.45
CA GLU A 71 -17.58 44.78 -25.18
C GLU A 71 -16.61 43.77 -24.54
N SER A 72 -16.86 42.48 -24.77
CA SER A 72 -16.01 41.40 -24.25
C SER A 72 -14.60 41.52 -24.80
N THR A 73 -13.63 41.81 -23.93
CA THR A 73 -12.25 42.14 -24.29
C THR A 73 -11.26 41.68 -23.23
N THR A 74 -10.02 41.44 -23.66
CA THR A 74 -8.88 41.30 -22.76
C THR A 74 -8.34 42.68 -22.43
N HIS A 75 -8.28 43.03 -21.14
CA HIS A 75 -7.70 44.28 -20.68
C HIS A 75 -6.41 44.04 -19.90
N LYS A 76 -5.37 44.80 -20.26
CA LYS A 76 -4.05 44.70 -19.65
C LYS A 76 -3.82 45.89 -18.72
N PHE A 77 -3.62 45.61 -17.44
CA PHE A 77 -3.23 46.60 -16.45
C PHE A 77 -1.70 46.64 -16.36
N GLU A 78 -1.09 47.75 -16.74
CA GLU A 78 0.37 47.95 -16.72
C GLU A 78 0.73 49.19 -15.91
N ASN A 79 1.98 49.25 -15.42
CA ASN A 79 2.55 50.41 -14.72
C ASN A 79 1.82 50.79 -13.43
N LEU A 80 1.31 49.80 -12.67
CA LEU A 80 0.66 50.04 -11.38
C LEU A 80 1.70 50.02 -10.24
N TYR A 81 1.90 51.17 -9.59
CA TYR A 81 2.78 51.34 -8.44
C TYR A 81 1.98 51.39 -7.15
N ILE A 82 2.49 50.80 -6.08
CA ILE A 82 1.82 50.70 -4.78
C ILE A 82 2.55 51.59 -3.79
N THR A 83 1.87 52.65 -3.32
CA THR A 83 2.49 53.70 -2.50
C THR A 83 1.65 54.01 -1.27
N LYS A 84 2.30 54.50 -0.19
CA LYS A 84 1.60 55.02 0.99
C LYS A 84 0.84 56.32 0.64
N PRO A 85 -0.38 56.53 1.15
CA PRO A 85 -1.10 57.78 0.95
C PRO A 85 -0.32 58.94 1.58
N ALA A 86 -0.20 60.06 0.86
CA ALA A 86 0.46 61.26 1.37
C ALA A 86 -0.43 61.91 2.43
N GLU A 87 0.01 61.97 3.70
CA GLU A 87 -0.68 62.68 4.77
C GLU A 87 -0.80 64.17 4.41
N THR A 88 -2.03 64.65 4.23
CA THR A 88 -2.34 66.08 4.12
C THR A 88 -2.52 66.60 5.54
N ILE A 89 -1.57 67.41 6.00
CA ILE A 89 -1.62 68.07 7.31
C ILE A 89 -2.74 69.11 7.28
N GLU A 90 -3.91 68.79 7.85
CA GLU A 90 -4.90 69.79 8.24
C GLU A 90 -4.53 70.32 9.64
N GLN A 91 -4.11 71.59 9.69
CA GLN A 91 -3.91 72.33 10.92
C GLN A 91 -5.27 72.83 11.43
N ASP A 92 -5.71 72.35 12.60
CA ASP A 92 -6.72 73.05 13.39
C ASP A 92 -6.10 73.58 14.70
N PRO A 93 -6.27 74.88 15.02
CA PRO A 93 -5.73 75.48 16.23
C PRO A 93 -6.72 75.33 17.39
N VAL A 94 -6.21 75.40 18.63
CA VAL A 94 -6.84 75.96 19.85
C VAL A 94 -6.71 75.05 21.09
N GLN A 95 -6.06 75.65 22.11
CA GLN A 95 -6.11 75.40 23.57
C GLN A 95 -5.36 74.17 24.12
N SER A 96 -4.22 74.27 24.79
CA SER A 96 -3.72 75.10 25.91
C SER A 96 -3.68 74.31 27.22
N ALA A 97 -2.44 74.09 27.69
CA ALA A 97 -1.98 74.06 29.10
C ALA A 97 -2.58 72.94 29.99
N GLU A 98 -1.86 72.19 30.83
CA GLU A 98 -0.65 72.42 31.63
C GLU A 98 0.00 71.07 32.03
N THR A 99 1.34 71.08 32.24
CA THR A 99 2.15 70.35 33.27
C THR A 99 1.99 68.83 33.46
N ASP A 100 3.01 67.96 33.54
CA ASP A 100 4.37 68.12 34.08
C ASP A 100 5.32 66.97 33.65
N HIS A 101 6.59 67.36 33.48
CA HIS A 101 7.85 66.61 33.56
C HIS A 101 7.90 65.07 33.54
N GLN A 102 8.65 64.50 32.57
CA GLN A 102 9.95 63.86 32.82
C GLN A 102 10.75 63.56 31.52
N GLN A 103 11.98 64.11 31.50
CA GLN A 103 13.24 63.65 30.87
C GLN A 103 13.19 62.78 29.60
N TYR A 104 13.72 63.29 28.47
CA TYR A 104 14.95 62.79 27.81
C TYR A 104 15.36 63.72 26.64
N SER A 105 16.66 63.94 26.51
CA SER A 105 17.30 64.87 25.58
C SER A 105 17.47 64.30 24.16
N ALA A 106 16.97 65.05 23.19
CA ALA A 106 17.46 65.27 21.82
C ALA A 106 18.28 64.17 21.10
N GLY A 107 17.63 63.54 20.12
CA GLY A 107 18.24 62.90 18.96
C GLY A 107 17.22 62.92 17.82
N ALA A 108 17.59 63.47 16.66
CA ALA A 108 16.69 63.70 15.53
C ALA A 108 16.02 62.40 15.04
N ASN A 109 14.70 62.27 15.20
CA ASN A 109 13.89 61.24 14.56
C ASN A 109 13.84 61.50 13.04
N LYS A 110 14.74 60.86 12.29
CA LYS A 110 14.34 60.35 10.97
C LYS A 110 13.25 59.32 11.27
N LEU A 111 12.02 59.60 10.84
CA LEU A 111 10.92 58.64 10.93
C LEU A 111 11.42 57.29 10.39
N ASP A 112 11.37 56.26 11.23
CA ASP A 112 11.52 54.88 10.79
C ASP A 112 10.40 54.61 9.78
N GLU A 113 10.73 54.65 8.48
CA GLU A 113 9.90 54.16 7.37
C GLU A 113 9.86 52.61 7.39
N ARG A 114 9.61 52.01 8.57
CA ARG A 114 9.42 50.57 8.69
C ARG A 114 7.99 50.25 8.31
N TRP A 115 7.86 49.40 7.29
CA TRP A 115 6.58 48.86 6.89
C TRP A 115 6.13 47.83 7.93
N THR A 116 4.82 47.76 8.22
CA THR A 116 4.27 46.73 9.13
C THR A 116 4.11 45.39 8.39
N GLU A 117 4.01 44.26 9.09
CA GLU A 117 3.79 42.93 8.46
C GLU A 117 2.53 42.91 7.57
N GLU A 118 1.50 43.68 7.95
CA GLU A 118 0.29 43.88 7.15
C GLU A 118 0.56 44.69 5.87
N GLU A 119 1.53 45.60 5.86
CA GLU A 119 1.95 46.38 4.68
C GLU A 119 2.90 45.59 3.76
N GLU A 120 3.50 44.50 4.25
CA GLU A 120 4.40 43.64 3.47
C GLU A 120 3.67 42.57 2.64
N SER A 121 2.35 42.40 2.84
CA SER A 121 1.55 41.38 2.17
C SER A 121 0.19 41.91 1.70
N ILE A 122 -0.05 41.87 0.39
CA ILE A 122 -1.25 42.43 -0.24
C ILE A 122 -1.93 41.44 -1.17
N ARG A 123 -3.20 41.65 -1.51
CA ARG A 123 -3.90 40.98 -2.61
C ARG A 123 -4.52 42.03 -3.54
N ILE A 124 -4.58 41.73 -4.82
CA ILE A 124 -5.26 42.56 -5.82
C ILE A 124 -6.66 42.01 -6.04
N MET A 125 -7.66 42.84 -5.79
CA MET A 125 -9.06 42.56 -6.08
C MET A 125 -9.48 43.33 -7.33
N VAL A 126 -10.04 42.64 -8.31
CA VAL A 126 -10.66 43.23 -9.50
C VAL A 126 -12.16 42.98 -9.41
N GLU A 127 -12.93 44.05 -9.31
CA GLU A 127 -14.39 44.03 -9.33
C GLU A 127 -14.89 44.57 -10.66
N ALA A 128 -15.83 43.89 -11.30
CA ALA A 128 -16.53 44.41 -12.48
C ALA A 128 -18.03 44.51 -12.17
N ALA A 129 -18.55 45.74 -12.20
CA ALA A 129 -19.92 46.07 -11.81
C ALA A 129 -20.74 46.62 -12.99
N THR A 130 -21.95 46.09 -13.15
CA THR A 130 -23.04 46.67 -13.95
C THR A 130 -23.98 47.47 -13.03
N ALA A 131 -25.00 48.13 -13.60
CA ALA A 131 -26.04 48.79 -12.81
C ALA A 131 -26.83 47.84 -11.88
N CYS A 132 -26.83 46.52 -12.14
CA CYS A 132 -27.67 45.55 -11.45
C CYS A 132 -26.89 44.41 -10.76
N ALA A 133 -25.61 44.21 -11.06
CA ALA A 133 -24.82 43.08 -10.58
C ALA A 133 -23.30 43.35 -10.63
N SER A 134 -22.53 42.81 -9.68
CA SER A 134 -21.06 42.83 -9.69
C SER A 134 -20.46 41.43 -9.60
N SER A 135 -19.25 41.29 -10.14
CA SER A 135 -18.42 40.07 -10.11
C SER A 135 -17.03 40.44 -9.65
N VAL A 136 -16.37 39.56 -8.88
CA VAL A 136 -15.10 39.86 -8.22
C VAL A 136 -14.12 38.71 -8.40
N ILE A 137 -12.86 39.03 -8.71
CA ILE A 137 -11.73 38.11 -8.66
C ILE A 137 -10.63 38.66 -7.75
N VAL A 138 -9.93 37.78 -7.03
CA VAL A 138 -8.87 38.16 -6.08
C VAL A 138 -7.61 37.37 -6.40
N SER A 139 -6.46 38.02 -6.37
CA SER A 139 -5.15 37.38 -6.57
C SER A 139 -4.67 36.62 -5.33
N ASP A 140 -3.63 35.80 -5.53
CA ASP A 140 -2.81 35.31 -4.43
C ASP A 140 -2.06 36.44 -3.72
N ILE A 141 -1.46 36.12 -2.57
CA ILE A 141 -0.71 37.07 -1.73
C ILE A 141 0.56 37.52 -2.47
N ILE A 142 0.76 38.84 -2.52
CA ILE A 142 1.92 39.50 -3.12
C ILE A 142 2.77 40.12 -2.00
N HIS A 143 4.08 39.89 -2.02
CA HIS A 143 5.00 40.34 -0.98
C HIS A 143 5.91 41.50 -1.42
N ARG A 144 6.30 42.39 -0.50
CA ARG A 144 7.24 43.48 -0.81
C ARG A 144 8.70 43.02 -0.85
N ASP A 145 9.43 43.30 -1.94
CA ASP A 145 10.83 42.89 -2.12
C ASP A 145 11.85 44.03 -1.91
N ASN A 146 12.40 44.15 -0.69
CA ASN A 146 13.38 45.19 -0.32
C ASN A 146 14.55 44.70 0.57
N VAL A 147 14.77 43.38 0.71
CA VAL A 147 15.82 42.83 1.60
C VAL A 147 16.87 42.07 0.78
N PRO A 148 18.18 42.31 0.97
CA PRO A 148 19.22 41.61 0.23
C PRO A 148 19.16 40.09 0.48
N LEU A 149 19.27 39.30 -0.59
CA LEU A 149 19.35 37.85 -0.51
C LEU A 149 20.60 37.42 0.25
N LYS A 150 20.41 36.62 1.29
CA LYS A 150 21.49 36.03 2.08
C LYS A 150 21.38 34.52 2.04
N VAL A 151 22.52 33.85 1.90
CA VAL A 151 22.59 32.41 2.11
C VAL A 151 22.63 32.16 3.62
N ILE A 152 21.64 31.45 4.13
CA ILE A 152 21.58 31.03 5.54
C ILE A 152 22.52 29.85 5.74
N GLU A 153 22.40 28.84 4.89
CA GLU A 153 23.08 27.55 5.06
C GLU A 153 23.39 26.93 3.70
N VAL A 154 24.48 26.16 3.64
CA VAL A 154 24.95 25.49 2.43
C VAL A 154 25.40 24.08 2.77
N SER A 155 25.08 23.14 1.88
CA SER A 155 25.50 21.73 1.97
C SER A 155 27.00 21.52 2.18
N HIS A 156 27.84 22.20 1.39
CA HIS A 156 29.29 22.03 1.37
C HIS A 156 29.96 23.38 1.23
N THR A 157 30.94 23.68 2.08
CA THR A 157 31.80 24.87 1.91
C THR A 157 32.96 24.60 0.95
N ILE A 158 33.33 23.33 0.78
CA ILE A 158 34.37 22.87 -0.14
C ILE A 158 33.84 21.68 -0.92
N VAL A 159 33.88 21.75 -2.26
CA VAL A 159 33.42 20.67 -3.15
C VAL A 159 34.60 20.12 -3.94
N ARG A 160 34.77 18.79 -3.94
CA ARG A 160 35.96 18.12 -4.50
C ARG A 160 35.72 17.41 -5.83
N ASN A 161 34.49 16.93 -6.07
CA ASN A 161 34.16 16.18 -7.28
C ASN A 161 33.18 16.96 -8.19
N THR A 162 33.40 16.87 -9.50
CA THR A 162 32.46 17.38 -10.49
C THR A 162 31.28 16.41 -10.61
N LYS A 163 30.04 16.91 -10.55
CA LYS A 163 28.74 16.21 -10.35
C LYS A 163 28.22 16.09 -8.92
N GLU A 164 28.92 16.61 -7.92
CA GLU A 164 28.32 16.74 -6.58
C GLU A 164 27.10 17.67 -6.62
N THR A 165 26.03 17.26 -5.92
CA THR A 165 24.82 18.05 -5.74
C THR A 165 24.98 18.98 -4.55
N ILE A 166 24.83 20.28 -4.80
CA ILE A 166 24.89 21.34 -3.79
C ILE A 166 23.47 21.82 -3.53
N TRP A 167 23.10 21.93 -2.25
CA TRP A 167 21.92 22.67 -1.83
C TRP A 167 22.28 23.94 -1.05
N LEU A 168 21.41 24.95 -1.17
CA LEU A 168 21.51 26.26 -0.54
C LEU A 168 20.17 26.62 0.09
N LEU A 169 20.18 27.08 1.34
CA LEU A 169 19.02 27.69 1.98
C LEU A 169 19.16 29.20 1.99
N LEU A 170 18.16 29.91 1.46
CA LEU A 170 18.14 31.36 1.33
C LEU A 170 17.27 32.02 2.40
N SER A 171 17.58 33.29 2.69
CA SER A 171 16.85 34.11 3.66
C SER A 171 15.38 34.35 3.30
N LYS A 172 15.06 34.31 2.01
CA LYS A 172 13.74 34.60 1.45
C LYS A 172 13.50 33.74 0.21
N PRO A 173 12.23 33.46 -0.14
CA PRO A 173 11.90 32.73 -1.34
C PRO A 173 12.16 33.58 -2.58
N VAL A 174 12.45 32.91 -3.69
CA VAL A 174 12.97 33.57 -4.88
C VAL A 174 12.50 32.88 -6.14
N VAL A 175 12.10 33.71 -7.11
CA VAL A 175 11.64 33.30 -8.43
C VAL A 175 12.68 33.78 -9.45
N ASN A 176 12.96 32.98 -10.49
CA ASN A 176 13.91 33.27 -11.57
C ASN A 176 15.40 33.38 -11.16
N ILE A 177 15.93 32.35 -10.49
CA ILE A 177 17.36 32.28 -10.19
C ILE A 177 18.12 31.44 -11.22
N ASN A 178 19.26 31.96 -11.64
CA ASN A 178 20.28 31.21 -12.37
C ASN A 178 21.55 31.07 -11.52
N VAL A 179 22.12 29.87 -11.47
CA VAL A 179 23.38 29.59 -10.77
C VAL A 179 24.47 29.26 -11.79
N PHE A 180 25.64 29.87 -11.62
CA PHE A 180 26.76 29.75 -12.54
C PHE A 180 28.07 29.46 -11.80
N VAL A 181 28.96 28.70 -12.42
CA VAL A 181 30.32 28.44 -11.97
C VAL A 181 31.29 29.28 -12.79
N ASP A 182 32.13 30.06 -12.12
CA ASP A 182 33.18 30.87 -12.74
C ASP A 182 34.49 30.09 -12.83
N ILE A 183 34.94 29.83 -14.06
CA ILE A 183 36.17 29.10 -14.39
C ILE A 183 37.29 30.08 -14.81
N GLY A 184 37.14 31.36 -14.48
CA GLY A 184 38.06 32.46 -14.82
C GLY A 184 37.91 32.97 -16.26
N ASN A 185 37.77 32.06 -17.24
CA ASN A 185 37.62 32.43 -18.66
C ASN A 185 36.19 32.29 -19.19
N ARG A 186 35.29 31.58 -18.48
CA ARG A 186 33.89 31.35 -18.86
C ARG A 186 33.02 31.10 -17.62
N MET A 187 31.77 31.55 -17.68
CA MET A 187 30.70 31.20 -16.74
C MET A 187 29.94 30.00 -17.29
N LEU A 188 29.91 28.88 -16.56
CA LEU A 188 29.11 27.71 -16.94
C LEU A 188 27.83 27.62 -16.09
N PRO A 189 26.66 27.36 -16.68
CA PRO A 189 25.45 27.09 -15.90
C PRO A 189 25.58 25.75 -15.17
N VAL A 190 24.90 25.64 -14.03
CA VAL A 190 24.81 24.39 -13.28
C VAL A 190 23.83 23.41 -13.93
N GLU A 191 24.01 22.12 -13.65
CA GLU A 191 23.12 21.05 -14.10
C GLU A 191 22.01 20.81 -13.05
N ARG A 192 20.84 20.32 -13.47
CA ARG A 192 19.74 19.87 -12.57
C ARG A 192 19.33 20.90 -11.49
N LEU A 193 19.22 22.18 -11.86
CA LEU A 193 18.74 23.23 -10.97
C LEU A 193 17.26 23.01 -10.62
N LYS A 194 16.95 22.82 -9.33
CA LYS A 194 15.60 22.77 -8.76
C LYS A 194 15.45 23.83 -7.67
N ILE A 195 14.33 24.53 -7.65
CA ILE A 195 14.03 25.60 -6.69
C ILE A 195 12.75 25.23 -5.94
N TYR A 196 12.83 25.17 -4.61
CA TYR A 196 11.74 24.90 -3.70
C TYR A 196 11.65 26.03 -2.67
N ASP A 197 10.90 27.08 -3.00
CA ASP A 197 10.70 28.27 -2.15
C ASP A 197 12.03 28.93 -1.74
N LYS A 198 12.55 28.64 -0.54
CA LYS A 198 13.85 29.12 -0.02
C LYS A 198 15.03 28.19 -0.31
N LEU A 199 14.77 26.94 -0.73
CA LEU A 199 15.79 25.91 -0.95
C LEU A 199 16.12 25.81 -2.45
N ILE A 200 17.40 25.84 -2.78
CA ILE A 200 17.89 25.66 -4.15
C ILE A 200 18.82 24.46 -4.17
N ILE A 201 18.60 23.54 -5.11
CA ILE A 201 19.41 22.34 -5.31
C ILE A 201 19.94 22.35 -6.73
N PHE A 202 21.23 22.11 -6.93
CA PHE A 202 21.83 22.01 -8.25
C PHE A 202 23.04 21.08 -8.25
N SER A 203 23.41 20.57 -9.42
CA SER A 203 24.60 19.75 -9.64
C SER A 203 25.66 20.54 -10.39
N LEU A 204 26.93 20.35 -10.04
CA LEU A 204 28.01 20.99 -10.77
C LEU A 204 28.20 20.35 -12.15
N PRO A 205 28.45 21.16 -13.20
CA PRO A 205 28.76 20.63 -14.52
C PRO A 205 30.10 19.89 -14.50
N THR A 206 30.32 19.01 -15.46
CA THR A 206 31.62 18.32 -15.60
C THR A 206 32.68 19.32 -16.07
N LEU A 207 33.66 19.62 -15.21
CA LEU A 207 34.71 20.59 -15.49
C LEU A 207 35.91 19.89 -16.15
N VAL A 208 36.19 20.20 -17.42
CA VAL A 208 37.40 19.72 -18.12
C VAL A 208 38.51 20.73 -17.93
N LEU A 209 39.52 20.38 -17.11
CA LEU A 209 40.71 21.21 -16.90
C LEU A 209 41.56 21.28 -18.18
N PRO A 210 42.07 22.46 -18.59
CA PRO A 210 43.01 22.56 -19.70
C PRO A 210 44.38 21.95 -19.32
N GLU A 211 44.89 21.02 -20.13
CA GLU A 211 46.09 20.19 -19.93
C GLU A 211 47.45 20.92 -19.80
N LYS A 212 47.50 22.25 -19.59
CA LYS A 212 48.77 22.98 -19.53
C LYS A 212 48.81 23.99 -18.39
N ILE A 213 49.23 23.55 -17.21
CA ILE A 213 49.96 24.40 -16.24
C ILE A 213 51.10 23.59 -15.62
N ASP A 214 52.29 24.20 -15.58
CA ASP A 214 53.58 23.62 -15.24
C ASP A 214 53.66 22.98 -13.84
N LYS A 215 54.36 21.84 -13.77
CA LYS A 215 54.57 20.98 -12.58
C LYS A 215 55.43 21.59 -11.46
N THR A 216 55.42 22.91 -11.26
CA THR A 216 56.22 23.57 -10.21
C THR A 216 55.46 24.52 -9.30
N SER A 217 54.12 24.55 -9.37
CA SER A 217 53.30 25.13 -8.31
C SER A 217 52.10 24.24 -8.02
N SER A 218 51.92 23.85 -6.75
CA SER A 218 50.67 23.25 -6.27
C SER A 218 49.58 24.33 -6.26
N SER A 219 49.12 24.72 -7.45
CA SER A 219 47.96 25.60 -7.58
C SER A 219 46.72 24.71 -7.53
N THR A 220 46.10 24.66 -6.34
CA THR A 220 44.71 24.22 -6.24
C THR A 220 43.88 25.21 -7.05
N ASN A 221 43.37 24.79 -8.21
CA ASN A 221 42.45 25.62 -8.98
C ASN A 221 41.17 25.78 -8.14
N SER A 222 40.97 26.98 -7.60
CA SER A 222 39.78 27.34 -6.84
C SER A 222 38.79 28.06 -7.75
N PHE A 223 37.60 27.49 -7.92
CA PHE A 223 36.52 28.10 -8.69
C PHE A 223 35.45 28.65 -7.74
N LYS A 224 34.79 29.73 -8.17
CA LYS A 224 33.72 30.41 -7.42
C LYS A 224 32.37 30.12 -8.06
N ILE A 225 31.34 30.03 -7.23
CA ILE A 225 29.96 29.82 -7.70
C ILE A 225 29.15 31.09 -7.40
N PHE A 226 28.40 31.54 -8.39
CA PHE A 226 27.56 32.74 -8.31
C PHE A 226 26.09 32.39 -8.49
N LEU A 227 25.25 33.02 -7.67
CA LEU A 227 23.81 32.99 -7.78
C LEU A 227 23.33 34.34 -8.31
N ARG A 228 22.57 34.35 -9.40
CA ARG A 228 22.09 35.57 -10.06
C ARG A 228 20.56 35.56 -10.19
N ASN A 229 19.94 36.61 -9.69
CA ASN A 229 18.54 36.98 -9.94
C ASN A 229 18.50 38.20 -10.87
N ASP A 230 17.32 38.61 -11.33
CA ASP A 230 17.08 39.76 -12.22
C ASP A 230 17.66 41.07 -11.65
N THR A 231 17.78 41.18 -10.32
CA THR A 231 18.20 42.40 -9.62
C THR A 231 19.50 42.26 -8.81
N GLN A 232 19.98 41.05 -8.52
CA GLN A 232 21.09 40.81 -7.59
C GLN A 232 22.03 39.68 -8.06
N GLN A 233 23.33 39.81 -7.77
CA GLN A 233 24.34 38.75 -7.92
C GLN A 233 25.01 38.49 -6.57
N LEU A 234 24.98 37.23 -6.13
CA LEU A 234 25.50 36.78 -4.85
C LEU A 234 26.62 35.76 -5.08
N GLU A 235 27.80 36.01 -4.51
CA GLU A 235 28.87 35.01 -4.45
C GLU A 235 28.53 33.99 -3.35
N LEU A 236 28.51 32.71 -3.72
CA LEU A 236 28.24 31.65 -2.76
C LEU A 236 29.49 31.38 -1.90
N PRO A 237 29.33 31.05 -0.61
CA PRO A 237 30.45 30.74 0.28
C PRO A 237 31.07 29.35 0.03
N VAL A 238 31.05 28.88 -1.22
CA VAL A 238 31.50 27.54 -1.64
C VAL A 238 32.74 27.66 -2.51
N GLN A 239 33.80 26.95 -2.14
CA GLN A 239 35.03 26.84 -2.93
C GLN A 239 35.12 25.47 -3.60
N LEU A 240 35.33 25.45 -4.90
CA LEU A 240 35.55 24.22 -5.66
C LEU A 240 37.04 23.89 -5.70
N HIS A 241 37.43 22.73 -5.19
CA HIS A 241 38.80 22.22 -5.23
C HIS A 241 38.89 20.94 -6.06
N ILE A 242 39.34 21.06 -7.30
CA ILE A 242 39.56 19.88 -8.15
C ILE A 242 40.96 19.32 -7.85
N SER A 243 41.03 18.11 -7.29
CA SER A 243 42.27 17.34 -7.12
C SER A 243 42.22 16.08 -7.96
N ASP A 244 43.31 15.74 -8.66
CA ASP A 244 43.43 14.51 -9.46
C ASP A 244 43.15 13.26 -8.61
N THR A 245 42.00 12.64 -8.82
CA THR A 245 41.56 11.47 -8.07
C THR A 245 42.19 10.20 -8.64
N SER A 246 43.34 9.80 -8.12
CA SER A 246 43.93 8.48 -8.37
C SER A 246 44.39 7.77 -7.10
N ASN A 247 43.63 7.86 -6.00
CA ASN A 247 43.78 6.95 -4.85
C ASN A 247 42.63 7.14 -3.86
N ILE A 248 41.65 6.24 -3.87
CA ILE A 248 40.86 5.95 -2.68
C ILE A 248 40.85 4.43 -2.52
N GLN A 249 41.66 3.96 -1.57
CA GLN A 249 41.66 2.59 -1.08
C GLN A 249 40.61 2.44 0.02
N ASN A 250 39.85 1.36 -0.07
CA ASN A 250 39.21 0.55 0.96
C ASN A 250 39.28 1.07 2.40
N THR A 251 38.10 1.31 3.00
CA THR A 251 37.82 0.91 4.39
C THR A 251 36.37 0.47 4.51
N THR A 252 36.20 -0.80 4.86
CA THR A 252 34.98 -1.43 5.38
C THR A 252 34.57 -0.83 6.73
N GLU A 253 33.28 -0.93 7.04
CA GLU A 253 32.65 -0.73 8.37
C GLU A 253 32.39 0.69 8.87
N VAL A 254 31.66 1.52 8.11
CA VAL A 254 30.65 2.43 8.67
C VAL A 254 29.56 2.55 7.59
N VAL A 255 28.28 2.50 7.93
CA VAL A 255 27.22 2.96 7.01
C VAL A 255 27.61 4.38 6.58
N ASP A 256 28.02 4.54 5.32
CA ASP A 256 28.53 5.82 4.83
C ASP A 256 27.47 6.88 5.10
N LYS A 257 27.73 7.76 6.07
CA LYS A 257 26.77 8.80 6.45
C LYS A 257 26.40 9.66 5.25
N GLU A 258 27.33 9.83 4.32
CA GLU A 258 27.15 10.50 3.03
C GLU A 258 26.23 9.74 2.07
N ALA A 259 26.30 8.40 2.03
CA ALA A 259 25.37 7.58 1.25
C ALA A 259 23.96 7.58 1.85
N LEU A 260 23.87 7.57 3.19
CA LEU A 260 22.59 7.64 3.91
C LEU A 260 21.91 9.01 3.70
N THR A 261 22.67 10.10 3.78
CA THR A 261 22.14 11.44 3.53
C THR A 261 21.72 11.59 2.07
N ALA A 262 22.54 11.13 1.11
CA ALA A 262 22.18 11.13 -0.31
C ALA A 262 20.87 10.36 -0.57
N SER A 263 20.68 9.22 0.09
CA SER A 263 19.47 8.39 -0.03
C SER A 263 18.24 9.02 0.63
N LEU A 264 18.43 9.73 1.75
CA LEU A 264 17.40 10.56 2.38
C LEU A 264 16.96 11.71 1.45
N PHE A 265 17.92 12.31 0.72
CA PHE A 265 17.62 13.36 -0.26
C PHE A 265 16.94 12.80 -1.52
N GLU A 266 17.32 11.62 -1.99
CA GLU A 266 16.64 10.91 -3.09
C GLU A 266 15.19 10.59 -2.71
N PHE A 267 14.97 10.07 -1.50
CA PHE A 267 13.62 9.86 -0.96
C PHE A 267 12.83 11.17 -0.86
N ALA A 268 13.44 12.26 -0.37
CA ALA A 268 12.76 13.56 -0.30
C ALA A 268 12.43 14.15 -1.68
N ALA A 269 13.17 13.76 -2.73
CA ALA A 269 12.98 14.24 -4.09
C ALA A 269 11.98 13.41 -4.91
N GLU A 270 11.93 12.09 -4.70
CA GLU A 270 11.15 11.16 -5.51
C GLU A 270 9.98 10.51 -4.74
N GLY A 271 10.00 10.52 -3.41
CA GLY A 271 9.01 9.86 -2.56
C GLY A 271 9.14 8.35 -2.47
N GLU A 272 10.12 7.75 -3.16
CA GLU A 272 10.29 6.30 -3.27
C GLU A 272 11.03 5.69 -2.06
N PRO A 273 10.37 4.87 -1.22
CA PRO A 273 10.97 4.33 0.00
C PRO A 273 12.11 3.33 -0.25
N LEU A 274 12.26 2.81 -1.48
CA LEU A 274 13.38 1.95 -1.85
C LEU A 274 14.72 2.67 -1.70
N ALA A 275 14.76 3.98 -1.97
CA ALA A 275 15.97 4.79 -1.82
C ALA A 275 16.49 4.76 -0.38
N LEU A 276 15.60 4.81 0.63
CA LEU A 276 15.98 4.74 2.04
C LEU A 276 16.56 3.38 2.46
N VAL A 277 16.11 2.31 1.81
CA VAL A 277 16.45 0.93 2.22
C VAL A 277 17.72 0.44 1.53
N LYS A 278 18.06 0.94 0.33
CA LYS A 278 19.28 0.58 -0.43
C LYS A 278 20.58 0.67 0.39
N PRO A 279 20.86 1.75 1.15
CA PRO A 279 22.05 1.81 2.00
C PRO A 279 22.05 0.83 3.18
N LEU A 280 20.87 0.35 3.56
CA LEU A 280 20.66 -0.47 4.75
C LEU A 280 20.65 -1.97 4.43
N VAL A 281 20.91 -2.37 3.17
CA VAL A 281 20.94 -3.79 2.76
C VAL A 281 21.87 -4.62 3.62
N ALA A 282 23.05 -4.09 3.96
CA ALA A 282 24.02 -4.76 4.82
C ALA A 282 23.46 -5.05 6.24
N LEU A 283 22.47 -4.27 6.70
CA LEU A 283 21.83 -4.45 8.00
C LEU A 283 20.69 -5.48 7.97
N LEU A 284 20.18 -5.85 6.79
CA LEU A 284 19.12 -6.87 6.69
C LEU A 284 19.59 -8.25 7.18
N GLY A 285 20.89 -8.52 7.09
CA GLY A 285 21.53 -9.74 7.61
C GLY A 285 21.93 -9.67 9.10
N VAL A 286 21.64 -8.57 9.79
CA VAL A 286 21.93 -8.42 11.23
C VAL A 286 20.80 -9.02 12.04
N PHE A 287 21.15 -9.64 13.17
CA PHE A 287 20.22 -10.30 14.08
C PHE A 287 20.13 -9.54 15.40
N ASP A 288 18.93 -9.53 15.99
CA ASP A 288 18.72 -9.06 17.36
C ASP A 288 19.14 -10.14 18.40
N ASN A 289 18.91 -9.85 19.69
CA ASN A 289 19.26 -10.76 20.79
C ASN A 289 18.51 -12.10 20.73
N ASP A 290 17.36 -12.15 20.06
CA ASP A 290 16.56 -13.37 19.86
C ASP A 290 16.93 -14.09 18.55
N GLY A 291 17.98 -13.64 17.85
CA GLY A 291 18.39 -14.15 16.55
C GLY A 291 17.43 -13.75 15.42
N CYS A 292 16.52 -12.82 15.65
CA CYS A 292 15.56 -12.37 14.64
C CYS A 292 16.20 -11.29 13.76
N SER A 293 16.18 -11.52 12.45
CA SER A 293 16.49 -10.46 11.47
C SER A 293 15.29 -9.53 11.30
N VAL A 294 15.51 -8.40 10.61
CA VAL A 294 14.44 -7.45 10.29
C VAL A 294 13.29 -8.11 9.53
N LEU A 295 13.59 -9.10 8.67
CA LEU A 295 12.57 -9.88 7.95
C LEU A 295 11.69 -10.69 8.89
N HIS A 296 12.25 -11.28 9.97
CA HIS A 296 11.46 -11.99 10.97
C HIS A 296 10.50 -11.06 11.70
N VAL A 297 10.99 -9.88 12.09
CA VAL A 297 10.18 -8.88 12.82
C VAL A 297 9.07 -8.35 11.93
N ALA A 298 9.37 -8.03 10.67
CA ALA A 298 8.37 -7.57 9.71
C ALA A 298 7.29 -8.62 9.44
N ALA A 299 7.69 -9.88 9.20
CA ALA A 299 6.78 -11.00 9.01
C ALA A 299 5.90 -11.28 10.25
N ARG A 300 6.49 -11.29 11.44
CA ARG A 300 5.78 -11.51 12.71
C ARG A 300 4.74 -10.42 13.00
N ASN A 301 5.05 -9.18 12.62
CA ASN A 301 4.21 -8.01 12.88
C ASN A 301 3.31 -7.63 11.70
N LYS A 302 3.19 -8.49 10.67
CA LYS A 302 2.35 -8.27 9.48
C LYS A 302 2.63 -6.95 8.76
N GLN A 303 3.91 -6.60 8.64
CA GLN A 303 4.36 -5.36 8.00
C GLN A 303 4.60 -5.59 6.51
N ASN A 304 3.54 -5.83 5.76
CA ASN A 304 3.57 -6.34 4.39
C ASN A 304 4.30 -5.38 3.45
N PHE A 305 4.04 -4.07 3.58
CA PHE A 305 4.72 -3.02 2.82
C PHE A 305 6.22 -2.94 3.13
N ALA A 306 6.59 -2.89 4.41
CA ALA A 306 7.99 -2.80 4.82
C ALA A 306 8.76 -4.05 4.38
N LEU A 307 8.15 -5.24 4.54
CA LEU A 307 8.73 -6.50 4.11
C LEU A 307 8.93 -6.53 2.59
N LYS A 308 7.92 -6.15 1.81
CA LYS A 308 8.00 -6.08 0.34
C LYS A 308 9.14 -5.16 -0.11
N THR A 309 9.25 -3.96 0.47
CA THR A 309 10.31 -3.00 0.14
C THR A 309 11.70 -3.52 0.52
N MET A 310 11.85 -4.19 1.67
CA MET A 310 13.13 -4.80 2.04
C MET A 310 13.50 -5.95 1.10
N LEU A 311 12.53 -6.77 0.70
CA LEU A 311 12.74 -7.90 -0.21
C LEU A 311 13.06 -7.44 -1.64
N SER A 312 12.41 -6.38 -2.15
CA SER A 312 12.72 -5.84 -3.48
C SER A 312 14.15 -5.34 -3.55
N VAL A 313 14.61 -4.60 -2.53
CA VAL A 313 15.99 -4.13 -2.46
C VAL A 313 16.97 -5.29 -2.28
N LEU A 314 16.61 -6.32 -1.50
CA LEU A 314 17.42 -7.53 -1.38
C LEU A 314 17.56 -8.27 -2.73
N CYS A 315 16.50 -8.29 -3.55
CA CYS A 315 16.53 -8.86 -4.90
C CYS A 315 17.37 -8.02 -5.89
N GLU A 316 17.40 -6.69 -5.74
CA GLU A 316 18.14 -5.78 -6.62
C GLU A 316 19.63 -5.69 -6.29
N CYS A 317 20.00 -5.70 -5.01
CA CYS A 317 21.34 -5.29 -4.55
C CYS A 317 22.21 -6.44 -4.01
N SER A 318 21.68 -7.64 -3.80
CA SER A 318 22.43 -8.77 -3.22
C SER A 318 22.68 -9.90 -4.22
N SER A 319 23.79 -10.63 -4.02
CA SER A 319 24.03 -11.88 -4.76
C SER A 319 23.00 -12.94 -4.37
N GLU A 320 22.75 -13.90 -5.27
CA GLU A 320 21.81 -15.01 -5.00
C GLU A 320 22.15 -15.76 -3.70
N GLU A 321 23.44 -16.00 -3.46
CA GLU A 321 23.93 -16.71 -2.28
C GLU A 321 23.63 -15.94 -0.98
N GLU A 322 23.88 -14.62 -0.97
CA GLU A 322 23.62 -13.78 0.20
C GLU A 322 22.12 -13.59 0.43
N ARG A 323 21.34 -13.43 -0.65
CA ARG A 323 19.88 -13.37 -0.58
C ARG A 323 19.32 -14.64 0.06
N GLN A 324 19.75 -15.81 -0.41
CA GLN A 324 19.31 -17.09 0.15
C GLN A 324 19.77 -17.29 1.60
N ARG A 325 20.95 -16.77 1.97
CA ARG A 325 21.44 -16.78 3.36
C ARG A 325 20.55 -15.94 4.27
N ILE A 326 20.18 -14.73 3.86
CA ILE A 326 19.37 -13.81 4.67
C ILE A 326 17.91 -14.28 4.76
N LEU A 327 17.32 -14.72 3.64
CA LEU A 327 15.92 -15.21 3.60
C LEU A 327 15.68 -16.44 4.48
N ASN A 328 16.65 -17.36 4.49
CA ASN A 328 16.52 -18.64 5.20
C ASN A 328 17.31 -18.66 6.51
N ALA A 329 17.74 -17.50 7.00
CA ALA A 329 18.41 -17.40 8.29
C ALA A 329 17.45 -17.84 9.41
N PRO A 330 17.83 -18.80 10.26
CA PRO A 330 17.03 -19.20 11.40
C PRO A 330 17.29 -18.29 12.61
N ASN A 331 16.25 -17.99 13.38
CA ASN A 331 16.36 -17.35 14.70
C ASN A 331 16.78 -18.36 15.80
N VAL A 332 16.81 -17.94 17.07
CA VAL A 332 17.19 -18.82 18.20
C VAL A 332 16.28 -20.06 18.33
N ARG A 333 15.03 -19.98 17.84
CA ARG A 333 14.07 -21.09 17.81
C ARG A 333 14.19 -21.97 16.56
N GLY A 334 15.13 -21.69 15.67
CA GLY A 334 15.28 -22.36 14.38
C GLY A 334 14.30 -21.85 13.31
N GLN A 335 13.46 -20.87 13.63
CA GLN A 335 12.41 -20.39 12.72
C GLN A 335 13.00 -19.41 11.71
N THR A 336 12.60 -19.53 10.44
CA THR A 336 12.88 -18.53 9.41
C THR A 336 11.80 -17.44 9.39
N ALA A 337 12.03 -16.36 8.64
CA ALA A 337 11.01 -15.32 8.42
C ALA A 337 9.70 -15.90 7.84
N LEU A 338 9.79 -16.95 7.01
CA LEU A 338 8.62 -17.64 6.46
C LEU A 338 7.82 -18.37 7.54
N HIS A 339 8.48 -19.01 8.52
CA HIS A 339 7.79 -19.60 9.68
C HIS A 339 7.03 -18.54 10.48
N CYS A 340 7.65 -17.37 10.69
CA CYS A 340 7.00 -16.25 11.38
C CYS A 340 5.77 -15.72 10.62
N ALA A 341 5.86 -15.60 9.29
CA ALA A 341 4.74 -15.15 8.45
C ALA A 341 3.55 -16.12 8.51
N VAL A 342 3.82 -17.43 8.36
CA VAL A 342 2.77 -18.46 8.46
C VAL A 342 2.15 -18.48 9.85
N ARG A 343 2.97 -18.42 10.91
CA ARG A 343 2.47 -18.36 12.30
C ARG A 343 1.59 -17.13 12.54
N ALA A 344 1.93 -15.99 11.94
CA ALA A 344 1.15 -14.76 12.06
C ALA A 344 -0.18 -14.86 11.31
N GLY A 345 -0.34 -15.80 10.37
CA GLY A 345 -1.54 -15.95 9.56
C GLY A 345 -1.70 -14.82 8.55
N ASP A 346 -0.60 -14.33 7.97
CA ASP A 346 -0.62 -13.26 6.97
C ASP A 346 -0.21 -13.78 5.57
N PRO A 347 -1.15 -13.87 4.61
CA PRO A 347 -0.88 -14.42 3.28
C PRO A 347 0.05 -13.55 2.43
N ASP A 348 -0.01 -12.23 2.58
CA ASP A 348 0.84 -11.31 1.81
C ASP A 348 2.32 -11.49 2.15
N CYS A 349 2.66 -11.52 3.45
CA CYS A 349 4.03 -11.78 3.89
C CYS A 349 4.55 -13.12 3.38
N VAL A 350 3.70 -14.16 3.40
CA VAL A 350 4.03 -15.49 2.86
C VAL A 350 4.30 -15.39 1.36
N HIS A 351 3.41 -14.74 0.61
CA HIS A 351 3.55 -14.53 -0.83
C HIS A 351 4.84 -13.79 -1.19
N TYR A 352 5.13 -12.67 -0.51
CA TYR A 352 6.34 -11.89 -0.78
C TYR A 352 7.63 -12.66 -0.47
N LEU A 353 7.68 -13.40 0.64
CA LEU A 353 8.84 -14.22 1.00
C LEU A 353 9.06 -15.37 0.02
N ILE A 354 7.99 -16.07 -0.38
CA ILE A 354 8.05 -17.14 -1.37
C ILE A 354 8.48 -16.59 -2.74
N SER A 355 7.92 -15.45 -3.16
CA SER A 355 8.27 -14.78 -4.42
C SER A 355 9.71 -14.31 -4.45
N ALA A 356 10.27 -13.92 -3.30
CA ALA A 356 11.70 -13.59 -3.14
C ALA A 356 12.62 -14.83 -3.11
N GLY A 357 12.04 -16.05 -3.10
CA GLY A 357 12.79 -17.32 -3.13
C GLY A 357 13.04 -17.96 -1.77
N ALA A 358 12.24 -17.67 -0.74
CA ALA A 358 12.35 -18.34 0.56
C ALA A 358 12.06 -19.85 0.46
N LYS A 359 12.87 -20.67 1.15
CA LYS A 359 12.74 -22.13 1.13
C LYS A 359 11.60 -22.59 2.04
N ARG A 360 10.68 -23.38 1.48
CA ARG A 360 9.53 -23.95 2.19
C ARG A 360 9.91 -25.15 3.07
N ASN A 361 11.00 -25.87 2.76
CA ASN A 361 11.39 -27.12 3.42
C ASN A 361 12.34 -26.94 4.62
N VAL A 362 12.63 -25.71 5.03
CA VAL A 362 13.44 -25.46 6.23
C VAL A 362 12.65 -25.90 7.45
N VAL A 363 13.34 -26.49 8.42
CA VAL A 363 12.76 -26.95 9.68
C VAL A 363 13.26 -26.10 10.83
N ASP A 364 12.42 -25.90 11.84
CA ASP A 364 12.81 -25.26 13.09
C ASP A 364 13.46 -26.23 14.08
N ASN A 365 13.70 -25.80 15.32
CA ASN A 365 14.32 -26.64 16.35
C ASN A 365 13.45 -27.85 16.76
N ASN A 366 12.15 -27.81 16.50
CA ASN A 366 11.23 -28.93 16.71
C ASN A 366 11.11 -29.81 15.47
N LEU A 367 11.91 -29.55 14.44
CA LEU A 367 11.81 -30.16 13.13
C LEU A 367 10.49 -29.85 12.40
N ASP A 368 9.75 -28.81 12.84
CA ASP A 368 8.53 -28.37 12.19
C ASP A 368 8.89 -27.57 10.93
N THR A 369 8.30 -27.93 9.78
CA THR A 369 8.33 -27.10 8.57
C THR A 369 7.19 -26.08 8.59
N VAL A 370 7.19 -25.13 7.65
CA VAL A 370 6.07 -24.18 7.49
C VAL A 370 4.72 -24.88 7.25
N ALA A 371 4.71 -26.10 6.70
CA ALA A 371 3.49 -26.88 6.54
C ALA A 371 2.92 -27.38 7.88
N HIS A 372 3.76 -27.64 8.88
CA HIS A 372 3.30 -28.02 10.23
C HIS A 372 2.59 -26.84 10.92
N TYR A 373 3.03 -25.60 10.65
CA TYR A 373 2.46 -24.38 11.22
C TYR A 373 1.05 -24.05 10.69
N LEU A 374 0.66 -24.61 9.53
CA LEU A 374 -0.70 -24.48 9.00
C LEU A 374 -1.76 -25.01 9.98
N GLY A 375 -1.40 -26.00 10.80
CA GLY A 375 -2.26 -26.51 11.87
C GLY A 375 -2.65 -25.47 12.92
N GLU A 376 -1.83 -24.45 13.18
CA GLU A 376 -2.15 -23.37 14.12
C GLU A 376 -2.91 -22.22 13.44
N ALA A 377 -2.43 -21.77 12.27
CA ALA A 377 -2.85 -20.53 11.62
C ALA A 377 -3.55 -20.74 10.26
N TYR A 378 -4.29 -21.85 10.10
CA TYR A 378 -4.93 -22.23 8.84
C TYR A 378 -5.69 -21.06 8.19
N ASN A 379 -5.27 -20.75 6.97
CA ASN A 379 -5.88 -19.79 6.06
C ASN A 379 -5.68 -20.37 4.65
N ASP A 380 -6.78 -20.58 3.92
CA ASP A 380 -6.77 -21.15 2.57
C ASP A 380 -5.81 -20.42 1.63
N ALA A 381 -5.66 -19.09 1.77
CA ALA A 381 -4.73 -18.31 0.98
C ALA A 381 -3.26 -18.68 1.27
N ILE A 382 -2.90 -18.86 2.55
CA ILE A 382 -1.55 -19.26 2.96
C ILE A 382 -1.27 -20.69 2.51
N TYR A 383 -2.26 -21.57 2.67
CA TYR A 383 -2.21 -22.95 2.21
C TYR A 383 -1.90 -23.03 0.71
N LYS A 384 -2.68 -22.30 -0.11
CA LYS A 384 -2.49 -22.24 -1.57
C LYS A 384 -1.11 -21.68 -1.93
N GLU A 385 -0.66 -20.59 -1.31
CA GLU A 385 0.68 -20.04 -1.58
C GLU A 385 1.83 -21.02 -1.24
N ILE A 386 1.69 -21.80 -0.16
CA ILE A 386 2.72 -22.76 0.26
C ILE A 386 2.72 -24.03 -0.62
N LEU A 387 1.59 -24.41 -1.22
CA LEU A 387 1.44 -25.71 -1.90
C LEU A 387 1.21 -25.61 -3.41
N GLU A 388 0.50 -24.60 -3.89
CA GLU A 388 0.47 -24.25 -5.30
C GLU A 388 1.86 -23.70 -5.67
N ARG A 389 2.58 -24.44 -6.51
CA ARG A 389 3.74 -23.93 -7.25
C ARG A 389 3.28 -23.56 -8.65
N SER A 390 3.79 -22.44 -9.13
CA SER A 390 3.66 -21.93 -10.48
C SER A 390 3.81 -23.07 -11.51
N ASN A 391 2.76 -23.35 -12.29
CA ASN A 391 2.80 -24.24 -13.46
C ASN A 391 3.70 -23.71 -14.60
N SER A 392 4.78 -22.98 -14.29
CA SER A 392 5.68 -22.35 -15.28
C SER A 392 7.06 -23.01 -15.36
N GLU A 393 7.32 -24.10 -14.65
CA GLU A 393 8.55 -24.89 -14.78
C GLU A 393 8.27 -26.39 -14.97
N GLU A 394 7.52 -26.70 -16.02
CA GLU A 394 7.76 -27.94 -16.78
C GLU A 394 8.20 -27.46 -18.17
N VAL A 395 9.45 -27.67 -18.57
CA VAL A 395 9.90 -28.89 -19.23
C VAL A 395 11.44 -28.80 -19.35
N GLU A 396 12.11 -29.94 -19.26
CA GLU A 396 13.57 -30.16 -19.42
C GLU A 396 14.49 -29.95 -18.21
N ASN A 397 14.34 -30.82 -17.21
CA ASN A 397 15.45 -31.72 -16.80
C ASN A 397 14.94 -32.82 -15.85
N ARG A 398 14.60 -33.97 -16.44
CA ARG A 398 14.38 -35.25 -15.73
C ARG A 398 15.74 -35.85 -15.33
N SER A 399 16.35 -35.38 -14.25
CA SER A 399 17.45 -36.13 -13.62
C SER A 399 17.70 -35.91 -12.13
N ASP A 400 16.83 -35.19 -11.39
CA ASP A 400 16.97 -35.11 -9.94
C ASP A 400 15.97 -36.02 -9.23
N ILE A 401 16.50 -37.16 -8.81
CA ILE A 401 15.92 -38.10 -7.87
C ILE A 401 15.59 -37.33 -6.57
N SER A 402 14.35 -37.46 -6.07
CA SER A 402 13.83 -36.94 -4.78
C SER A 402 13.70 -35.42 -4.60
N ARG A 403 12.67 -34.81 -5.20
CA ARG A 403 12.08 -33.58 -4.62
C ARG A 403 11.41 -33.99 -3.30
N GLU A 404 12.01 -33.70 -2.14
CA GLU A 404 11.44 -34.02 -0.82
C GLU A 404 10.03 -33.42 -0.70
N ASN A 405 9.02 -34.27 -0.53
CA ASN A 405 7.65 -33.85 -0.28
C ASN A 405 7.58 -33.21 1.12
N ILE A 406 7.38 -31.89 1.18
CA ILE A 406 7.24 -31.14 2.45
C ILE A 406 6.11 -31.70 3.33
N LEU A 407 5.05 -32.23 2.72
CA LEU A 407 3.89 -32.82 3.40
C LEU A 407 4.20 -34.19 4.01
N ALA A 408 5.31 -34.82 3.61
CA ALA A 408 5.78 -36.09 4.15
C ALA A 408 6.79 -35.92 5.30
N LYS A 409 7.26 -34.68 5.55
CA LYS A 409 8.27 -34.43 6.59
C LYS A 409 7.64 -34.64 7.97
N LYS A 410 8.39 -35.28 8.86
CA LYS A 410 8.02 -35.49 10.26
C LYS A 410 8.74 -34.50 11.15
N ASN A 411 8.03 -33.96 12.14
CA ASN A 411 8.64 -33.19 13.21
C ASN A 411 9.27 -34.10 14.29
N CYS A 412 9.75 -33.52 15.40
CA CYS A 412 10.43 -34.27 16.46
C CYS A 412 9.54 -35.29 17.18
N HIS A 413 8.21 -35.17 17.06
CA HIS A 413 7.23 -36.12 17.59
C HIS A 413 6.84 -37.19 16.55
N GLY A 414 7.39 -37.12 15.34
CA GLY A 414 7.04 -38.00 14.24
C GLY A 414 5.80 -37.53 13.45
N TYR A 415 5.17 -36.42 13.85
CA TYR A 415 3.96 -35.93 13.20
C TYR A 415 4.26 -35.33 11.85
N THR A 416 3.46 -35.69 10.85
CA THR A 416 3.34 -34.98 9.57
C THR A 416 2.30 -33.86 9.68
N PRO A 417 2.21 -32.92 8.72
CA PRO A 417 1.15 -31.90 8.71
C PRO A 417 -0.28 -32.49 8.81
N ALA A 418 -0.52 -33.66 8.22
CA ALA A 418 -1.80 -34.37 8.33
C ALA A 418 -2.11 -34.79 9.77
N HIS A 419 -1.13 -35.28 10.54
CA HIS A 419 -1.33 -35.58 11.96
C HIS A 419 -1.71 -34.33 12.75
N ILE A 420 -1.07 -33.19 12.45
CA ILE A 420 -1.37 -31.92 13.13
C ILE A 420 -2.79 -31.47 12.78
N ALA A 421 -3.22 -31.56 11.52
CA ALA A 421 -4.58 -31.22 11.11
C ALA A 421 -5.63 -32.04 11.88
N VAL A 422 -5.44 -33.36 11.97
CA VAL A 422 -6.30 -34.26 12.75
C VAL A 422 -6.27 -33.94 14.24
N LYS A 423 -5.09 -33.79 14.84
CA LYS A 423 -4.93 -33.50 16.28
C LYS A 423 -5.52 -32.14 16.68
N LYS A 424 -5.63 -31.21 15.73
CA LYS A 424 -6.24 -29.90 15.90
C LYS A 424 -7.71 -29.85 15.48
N LEU A 425 -8.30 -30.98 15.05
CA LEU A 425 -9.69 -31.08 14.58
C LEU A 425 -10.00 -30.11 13.42
N LYS A 426 -9.05 -29.94 12.49
CA LYS A 426 -9.18 -29.05 11.33
C LYS A 426 -9.44 -29.85 10.06
N LEU A 427 -10.70 -30.23 9.85
CA LEU A 427 -11.12 -31.04 8.70
C LEU A 427 -10.77 -30.38 7.36
N SER A 428 -11.05 -29.09 7.18
CA SER A 428 -10.76 -28.37 5.93
C SER A 428 -9.27 -28.35 5.59
N LEU A 429 -8.39 -28.21 6.59
CA LEU A 429 -6.95 -28.32 6.39
C LEU A 429 -6.54 -29.75 6.01
N LEU A 430 -7.15 -30.76 6.64
CA LEU A 430 -6.86 -32.16 6.33
C LEU A 430 -7.26 -32.49 4.88
N GLU A 431 -8.45 -32.07 4.46
CA GLU A 431 -8.95 -32.21 3.10
C GLU A 431 -8.00 -31.56 2.10
N ALA A 432 -7.68 -30.28 2.33
CA ALA A 432 -6.75 -29.55 1.49
C ALA A 432 -5.40 -30.30 1.38
N LEU A 433 -4.78 -30.67 2.51
CA LEU A 433 -3.51 -31.41 2.53
C LEU A 433 -3.56 -32.71 1.71
N ILE A 434 -4.65 -33.47 1.79
CA ILE A 434 -4.85 -34.70 1.03
C ILE A 434 -4.94 -34.39 -0.47
N GLU A 435 -5.70 -33.36 -0.86
CA GLU A 435 -5.80 -32.92 -2.25
C GLU A 435 -4.45 -32.47 -2.84
N ALA A 436 -3.56 -31.87 -2.02
CA ALA A 436 -2.19 -31.55 -2.42
C ALA A 436 -1.22 -32.75 -2.40
N GLY A 437 -1.71 -33.96 -2.13
CA GLY A 437 -0.91 -35.19 -2.13
C GLY A 437 -0.12 -35.42 -0.85
N ALA A 438 -0.64 -34.98 0.31
CA ALA A 438 -0.09 -35.36 1.59
C ALA A 438 -0.22 -36.88 1.80
N PRO A 439 0.86 -37.58 2.18
CA PRO A 439 0.78 -39.00 2.48
C PRO A 439 0.08 -39.22 3.84
N VAL A 440 -1.02 -39.97 3.81
CA VAL A 440 -1.87 -40.27 4.97
C VAL A 440 -1.53 -41.58 5.68
N ASP A 441 -0.57 -42.34 5.17
CA ASP A 441 -0.15 -43.64 5.73
C ASP A 441 1.20 -43.59 6.45
N ILE A 442 1.80 -42.40 6.56
CA ILE A 442 3.05 -42.24 7.31
C ILE A 442 2.71 -42.33 8.81
N PRO A 443 3.32 -43.26 9.58
CA PRO A 443 3.11 -43.32 11.02
C PRO A 443 3.96 -42.29 11.75
N ASP A 444 3.52 -41.83 12.91
CA ASP A 444 4.33 -41.02 13.84
C ASP A 444 5.38 -41.85 14.61
N ASN A 445 5.94 -41.31 15.70
CA ASN A 445 6.91 -42.02 16.52
C ASN A 445 6.30 -43.16 17.35
N ASP A 446 4.99 -43.12 17.60
CA ASP A 446 4.22 -44.14 18.33
C ASP A 446 3.63 -45.20 17.37
N GLY A 447 3.94 -45.09 16.08
CA GLY A 447 3.44 -46.00 15.04
C GLY A 447 2.00 -45.67 14.61
N GLU A 448 1.47 -44.53 15.03
CA GLU A 448 0.09 -44.12 14.75
C GLU A 448 0.04 -43.35 13.44
N THR A 449 -0.85 -43.74 12.52
CA THR A 449 -1.11 -42.95 11.32
C THR A 449 -2.16 -41.87 11.62
N PRO A 450 -2.34 -40.85 10.75
CA PRO A 450 -3.42 -39.87 10.88
C PRO A 450 -4.80 -40.50 11.11
N LEU A 451 -5.09 -41.67 10.53
CA LEU A 451 -6.32 -42.42 10.76
C LEU A 451 -6.45 -42.86 12.23
N LEU A 452 -5.39 -43.44 12.78
CA LEU A 452 -5.40 -43.88 14.17
C LEU A 452 -5.49 -42.69 15.13
N THR A 453 -4.79 -41.59 14.82
CA THR A 453 -4.92 -40.33 15.55
C THR A 453 -6.37 -39.81 15.52
N ALA A 454 -7.06 -39.86 14.37
CA ALA A 454 -8.46 -39.41 14.24
C ALA A 454 -9.40 -40.26 15.11
N LEU A 455 -9.17 -41.57 15.16
CA LEU A 455 -9.89 -42.48 16.04
C LEU A 455 -9.66 -42.18 17.51
N TYR A 456 -8.43 -41.83 17.93
CA TYR A 456 -8.18 -41.38 19.30
C TYR A 456 -8.83 -40.05 19.63
N MET A 457 -8.96 -39.14 18.65
CA MET A 457 -9.67 -37.87 18.83
C MET A 457 -11.20 -38.01 18.77
N ASP A 458 -11.72 -39.17 18.36
CA ASP A 458 -13.17 -39.41 18.14
C ASP A 458 -13.76 -38.54 17.01
N ASP A 459 -12.93 -38.22 15.99
CA ASP A 459 -13.33 -37.39 14.85
C ASP A 459 -13.87 -38.25 13.70
N ILE A 460 -15.20 -38.40 13.64
CA ILE A 460 -15.91 -39.21 12.62
C ILE A 460 -15.70 -38.65 11.21
N ASP A 461 -15.65 -37.33 11.08
CA ASP A 461 -15.53 -36.67 9.78
C ASP A 461 -14.12 -36.86 9.22
N ALA A 462 -13.08 -36.71 10.05
CA ALA A 462 -11.70 -37.00 9.63
C ALA A 462 -11.49 -38.48 9.29
N VAL A 463 -12.10 -39.41 10.05
CA VAL A 463 -12.08 -40.85 9.72
C VAL A 463 -12.76 -41.11 8.38
N SER A 464 -13.92 -40.49 8.15
CA SER A 464 -14.66 -40.64 6.88
C SER A 464 -13.85 -40.11 5.69
N LEU A 465 -13.23 -38.93 5.83
CA LEU A 465 -12.38 -38.33 4.81
C LEU A 465 -11.17 -39.21 4.50
N LEU A 466 -10.42 -39.65 5.52
CA LEU A 466 -9.24 -40.49 5.34
C LEU A 466 -9.56 -41.83 4.67
N THR A 467 -10.66 -42.47 5.07
CA THR A 467 -11.10 -43.76 4.50
C THR A 467 -11.59 -43.64 3.06
N GLN A 468 -12.22 -42.52 2.69
CA GLN A 468 -12.61 -42.23 1.31
C GLN A 468 -11.39 -42.08 0.37
N HIS A 469 -10.25 -41.63 0.89
CA HIS A 469 -8.99 -41.49 0.14
C HIS A 469 -8.09 -42.73 0.20
N ASN A 470 -8.67 -43.92 0.37
CA ASN A 470 -7.98 -45.23 0.31
C ASN A 470 -6.78 -45.37 1.25
N CYS A 471 -6.81 -44.73 2.43
CA CYS A 471 -5.77 -44.94 3.45
C CYS A 471 -5.76 -46.41 3.94
N ASN A 472 -4.62 -46.83 4.49
CA ASN A 472 -4.50 -48.17 5.05
C ASN A 472 -5.27 -48.30 6.38
N VAL A 473 -6.45 -48.93 6.32
CA VAL A 473 -7.33 -49.16 7.48
C VAL A 473 -6.91 -50.33 8.39
N ASN A 474 -5.85 -51.06 8.01
CA ASN A 474 -5.33 -52.21 8.75
C ASN A 474 -3.93 -51.92 9.35
N VAL A 475 -3.63 -50.64 9.63
CA VAL A 475 -2.39 -50.24 10.30
C VAL A 475 -2.34 -50.75 11.75
N ILE A 476 -1.13 -50.91 12.27
CA ILE A 476 -0.88 -51.38 13.64
C ILE A 476 0.10 -50.41 14.29
N SER A 477 -0.28 -49.79 15.40
CA SER A 477 0.62 -48.93 16.18
C SER A 477 1.66 -49.74 16.94
N ASN A 478 2.65 -49.06 17.54
CA ASN A 478 3.65 -49.71 18.38
C ASN A 478 3.04 -50.38 19.62
N ASN A 479 1.86 -49.92 20.04
CA ASN A 479 1.09 -50.53 21.14
C ASN A 479 0.25 -51.73 20.68
N GLY A 480 0.30 -52.09 19.40
CA GLY A 480 -0.53 -53.15 18.84
C GLY A 480 -1.99 -52.73 18.66
N ASP A 481 -2.29 -51.43 18.55
CA ASP A 481 -3.66 -50.97 18.29
C ASP A 481 -3.92 -50.92 16.79
N THR A 482 -5.04 -51.51 16.37
CA THR A 482 -5.57 -51.40 15.00
C THR A 482 -6.75 -50.42 14.97
N PRO A 483 -7.02 -49.74 13.85
CA PRO A 483 -8.16 -48.82 13.73
C PRO A 483 -9.48 -49.40 14.25
N LEU A 484 -9.80 -50.64 13.86
CA LEU A 484 -11.02 -51.32 14.29
C LEU A 484 -11.03 -51.61 15.79
N LYS A 485 -9.88 -52.02 16.37
CA LYS A 485 -9.76 -52.26 17.82
C LYS A 485 -9.99 -50.98 18.63
N VAL A 486 -9.44 -49.85 18.17
CA VAL A 486 -9.65 -48.55 18.83
C VAL A 486 -11.12 -48.13 18.75
N ALA A 487 -11.76 -48.26 17.60
CA ALA A 487 -13.19 -47.95 17.42
C ALA A 487 -14.10 -48.82 18.32
N CYS A 488 -13.80 -50.13 18.43
CA CYS A 488 -14.52 -51.05 19.32
C CYS A 488 -14.35 -50.69 20.80
N ARG A 489 -13.13 -50.37 21.24
CA ARG A 489 -12.85 -49.95 22.62
C ARG A 489 -13.60 -48.65 22.98
N LYS A 490 -13.75 -47.74 22.02
CA LYS A 490 -14.53 -46.51 22.19
C LYS A 490 -16.05 -46.71 22.08
N LYS A 491 -16.51 -47.86 21.60
CA LYS A 491 -17.93 -48.18 21.36
C LYS A 491 -18.60 -47.23 20.35
N ASN A 492 -17.83 -46.64 19.43
CA ASN A 492 -18.38 -45.75 18.40
C ASN A 492 -18.84 -46.57 17.19
N LEU A 493 -20.12 -46.95 17.19
CA LEU A 493 -20.72 -47.81 16.16
C LEU A 493 -20.55 -47.23 14.74
N VAL A 494 -20.65 -45.91 14.59
CA VAL A 494 -20.50 -45.23 13.30
C VAL A 494 -19.08 -45.41 12.76
N MET A 495 -18.05 -45.23 13.60
CA MET A 495 -16.65 -45.45 13.20
C MET A 495 -16.37 -46.91 12.84
N ILE A 496 -16.92 -47.85 13.61
CA ILE A 496 -16.81 -49.29 13.31
C ILE A 496 -17.40 -49.58 11.93
N GLY A 497 -18.61 -49.09 11.66
CA GLY A 497 -19.26 -49.23 10.35
C GLY A 497 -18.43 -48.65 9.21
N ARG A 498 -17.92 -47.41 9.36
CA ARG A 498 -17.07 -46.75 8.35
C ARG A 498 -15.78 -47.53 8.07
N LEU A 499 -15.12 -48.06 9.10
CA LEU A 499 -13.91 -48.85 8.94
C LEU A 499 -14.16 -50.20 8.26
N LEU A 500 -15.28 -50.87 8.59
CA LEU A 500 -15.68 -52.12 7.92
C LEU A 500 -16.04 -51.89 6.45
N ASP A 501 -16.77 -50.80 6.15
CA ASP A 501 -17.09 -50.40 4.77
C ASP A 501 -15.82 -50.09 3.96
N ALA A 502 -14.79 -49.54 4.62
CA ALA A 502 -13.48 -49.28 4.03
C ALA A 502 -12.56 -50.52 3.93
N GLY A 503 -13.02 -51.71 4.35
CA GLY A 503 -12.30 -52.97 4.22
C GLY A 503 -11.38 -53.33 5.39
N SER A 504 -11.67 -52.84 6.59
CA SER A 504 -10.95 -53.24 7.81
C SER A 504 -11.21 -54.73 8.12
N THR A 505 -10.14 -55.44 8.49
CA THR A 505 -10.21 -56.88 8.79
C THR A 505 -10.47 -57.11 10.28
N THR A 506 -11.44 -57.96 10.61
CA THR A 506 -11.76 -58.35 11.99
C THR A 506 -10.69 -59.23 12.64
N ASP A 507 -9.82 -59.80 11.80
CA ASP A 507 -8.80 -60.79 12.19
C ASP A 507 -7.43 -60.16 12.45
N SER A 508 -7.27 -58.84 12.25
CA SER A 508 -6.00 -58.15 12.45
C SER A 508 -5.63 -58.19 13.94
N LEU A 509 -4.76 -59.14 14.29
CA LEU A 509 -4.20 -59.28 15.63
C LEU A 509 -3.16 -58.18 15.85
N GLY A 510 -3.62 -57.09 16.43
CA GLY A 510 -2.73 -56.25 17.24
C GLY A 510 -2.00 -57.08 18.30
N THR A 511 -0.83 -56.65 18.75
CA THR A 511 -0.10 -57.35 19.83
C THR A 511 -0.78 -57.11 21.18
N GLY A 512 -1.79 -57.92 21.49
CA GLY A 512 -2.50 -57.97 22.77
C GLY A 512 -3.65 -58.97 22.68
N ASP A 513 -3.86 -59.76 23.73
CA ASP A 513 -4.74 -60.95 23.76
C ASP A 513 -6.22 -60.70 23.42
N GLU A 514 -6.66 -59.44 23.27
CA GLU A 514 -8.05 -59.06 22.99
C GLU A 514 -8.31 -58.84 21.50
N ARG A 515 -9.18 -59.68 20.91
CA ARG A 515 -9.69 -59.50 19.55
C ARG A 515 -10.77 -58.41 19.52
N PRO A 516 -10.98 -57.69 18.40
CA PRO A 516 -12.16 -56.84 18.24
C PRO A 516 -13.47 -57.62 18.51
N VAL A 517 -13.47 -58.91 18.17
CA VAL A 517 -14.55 -59.90 18.37
C VAL A 517 -14.72 -60.32 19.85
N GLU A 518 -13.89 -59.83 20.77
CA GLU A 518 -14.01 -60.08 22.21
C GLU A 518 -14.55 -58.87 22.98
N ALA A 519 -15.03 -57.83 22.28
CA ALA A 519 -15.75 -56.73 22.92
C ALA A 519 -17.01 -57.26 23.64
N ASP A 520 -17.16 -56.97 24.94
CA ASP A 520 -18.30 -57.40 25.77
C ASP A 520 -19.66 -56.82 25.31
N ASP A 521 -19.65 -55.87 24.38
CA ASP A 521 -20.81 -55.08 23.97
C ASP A 521 -21.60 -55.75 22.84
N GLU A 522 -22.89 -56.03 23.08
CA GLU A 522 -23.75 -56.76 22.16
C GLU A 522 -23.92 -56.05 20.81
N ASP A 523 -24.01 -54.72 20.80
CA ASP A 523 -24.22 -53.95 19.57
C ASP A 523 -22.95 -53.87 18.71
N VAL A 524 -21.77 -53.82 19.36
CA VAL A 524 -20.49 -53.93 18.66
C VAL A 524 -20.35 -55.30 18.00
N GLN A 525 -20.72 -56.38 18.70
CA GLN A 525 -20.69 -57.74 18.17
C GLN A 525 -21.64 -57.93 16.98
N ARG A 526 -22.84 -57.35 17.04
CA ARG A 526 -23.81 -57.38 15.93
C ARG A 526 -23.22 -56.77 14.65
N ILE A 527 -22.59 -55.61 14.76
CA ILE A 527 -21.99 -54.91 13.61
C ILE A 527 -20.77 -55.67 13.07
N LEU A 528 -19.90 -56.18 13.95
CA LEU A 528 -18.74 -56.99 13.55
C LEU A 528 -19.16 -58.28 12.84
N ASN A 529 -20.31 -58.86 13.19
CA ASN A 529 -20.87 -60.05 12.55
C ASN A 529 -21.64 -59.75 11.24
N GLY A 530 -21.64 -58.48 10.79
CA GLY A 530 -22.17 -58.08 9.49
C GLY A 530 -23.55 -57.43 9.50
N GLU A 531 -24.10 -57.07 10.67
CA GLU A 531 -25.33 -56.29 10.76
C GLU A 531 -25.04 -54.83 10.39
N ARG A 532 -25.53 -54.38 9.22
CA ARG A 532 -25.30 -53.01 8.75
C ARG A 532 -26.16 -52.02 9.55
N ILE A 533 -25.52 -50.96 10.04
CA ILE A 533 -26.18 -49.85 10.72
C ILE A 533 -27.04 -49.08 9.70
N GLU A 534 -28.35 -48.99 9.93
CA GLU A 534 -29.17 -47.97 9.28
C GLU A 534 -28.85 -46.60 9.91
N LEU A 535 -28.00 -45.82 9.24
CA LEU A 535 -27.52 -44.50 9.69
C LEU A 535 -28.66 -43.54 10.09
N SER A 536 -29.89 -43.75 9.61
CA SER A 536 -31.06 -42.92 9.90
C SER A 536 -31.47 -42.87 11.38
N ASN A 537 -31.16 -43.90 12.18
CA ASN A 537 -31.65 -43.98 13.57
C ASN A 537 -30.69 -43.37 14.61
N ILE A 538 -29.39 -43.21 14.30
CA ILE A 538 -28.39 -42.70 15.26
C ILE A 538 -28.34 -41.16 15.24
N TYR A 539 -28.47 -40.54 14.06
CA TYR A 539 -28.61 -39.08 13.99
C TYR A 539 -29.85 -38.60 14.74
N ALA A 540 -30.93 -39.39 14.80
CA ALA A 540 -32.13 -39.05 15.57
C ALA A 540 -31.91 -39.06 17.10
N GLN A 541 -30.98 -39.88 17.61
CA GLN A 541 -30.65 -39.92 19.05
C GLN A 541 -29.68 -38.80 19.45
N ASN A 542 -28.67 -38.49 18.63
CA ASN A 542 -27.80 -37.34 18.88
C ASN A 542 -28.54 -36.00 18.66
N SER A 543 -29.54 -35.97 17.77
CA SER A 543 -30.43 -34.80 17.60
C SER A 543 -31.29 -34.55 18.85
N LEU A 544 -31.61 -35.57 19.64
CA LEU A 544 -32.35 -35.40 20.90
C LEU A 544 -31.47 -34.82 22.01
N GLU A 545 -30.18 -35.16 22.04
CA GLU A 545 -29.19 -34.54 22.95
C GLU A 545 -28.81 -33.10 22.51
N GLU A 546 -28.78 -32.81 21.20
CA GLU A 546 -28.63 -31.44 20.69
C GLU A 546 -29.90 -30.59 20.82
N GLN A 547 -31.09 -31.21 20.85
CA GLN A 547 -32.37 -30.51 21.08
C GLN A 547 -32.53 -30.08 22.54
N GLU A 548 -32.04 -30.84 23.52
CA GLU A 548 -32.02 -30.39 24.93
C GLU A 548 -31.08 -29.20 25.17
N ILE A 549 -30.11 -28.96 24.27
CA ILE A 549 -29.22 -27.79 24.31
C ILE A 549 -29.83 -26.60 23.54
N ASN A 550 -30.64 -26.85 22.51
CA ASN A 550 -31.26 -25.82 21.67
C ASN A 550 -32.65 -25.34 22.16
N GLU A 551 -33.27 -25.98 23.15
CA GLU A 551 -34.53 -25.52 23.76
C GLU A 551 -34.41 -24.21 24.56
N LEU A 552 -33.23 -23.59 24.66
CA LEU A 552 -33.03 -22.29 25.32
C LEU A 552 -33.01 -21.07 24.39
N GLN A 553 -33.11 -21.22 23.06
CA GLN A 553 -33.19 -20.05 22.17
C GLN A 553 -34.12 -20.26 20.98
N GLY A 554 -35.36 -19.80 21.15
CA GLY A 554 -36.05 -18.94 20.16
C GLY A 554 -36.52 -19.58 18.86
N GLU A 555 -37.80 -19.93 18.86
CA GLU A 555 -38.68 -20.24 17.73
C GLU A 555 -38.47 -19.38 16.47
N GLU A 556 -38.50 -20.00 15.29
CA GLU A 556 -39.56 -19.74 14.30
C GLU A 556 -39.61 -20.84 13.21
N SER A 557 -40.76 -21.51 13.18
CA SER A 557 -41.16 -22.54 12.23
C SER A 557 -41.51 -21.98 10.84
N ILE A 558 -41.33 -22.75 9.76
CA ILE A 558 -42.35 -23.02 8.72
C ILE A 558 -41.92 -24.23 7.86
N SER A 559 -42.93 -25.01 7.47
CA SER A 559 -42.94 -26.35 6.91
C SER A 559 -42.64 -26.46 5.40
N ILE A 560 -42.05 -27.60 4.99
CA ILE A 560 -42.08 -28.08 3.59
C ILE A 560 -42.62 -29.50 3.56
N ALA A 561 -43.60 -29.72 2.68
CA ALA A 561 -44.26 -30.99 2.41
C ALA A 561 -43.36 -31.96 1.63
N ALA A 562 -43.56 -33.24 1.88
CA ALA A 562 -42.81 -34.37 1.34
C ALA A 562 -43.00 -34.60 -0.17
N SER A 563 -41.91 -34.91 -0.88
CA SER A 563 -41.78 -36.16 -1.67
C SER A 563 -40.36 -36.33 -2.26
N THR A 564 -39.73 -37.46 -1.91
CA THR A 564 -38.78 -38.27 -2.72
C THR A 564 -37.52 -37.61 -3.29
N ASP A 565 -36.41 -37.65 -2.54
CA ASP A 565 -35.13 -38.31 -2.90
C ASP A 565 -34.06 -37.97 -1.84
N ALA A 566 -33.76 -38.93 -0.95
CA ALA A 566 -32.92 -38.73 0.24
C ALA A 566 -31.41 -38.95 -0.01
N ALA A 567 -30.90 -38.59 -1.18
CA ALA A 567 -29.49 -38.74 -1.54
C ALA A 567 -28.83 -37.45 -2.08
N THR A 568 -29.48 -36.29 -1.96
CA THR A 568 -28.92 -35.03 -2.49
C THR A 568 -29.12 -33.81 -1.56
N SER A 569 -29.55 -34.01 -0.32
CA SER A 569 -29.93 -32.90 0.60
C SER A 569 -28.82 -32.46 1.55
N TYR A 570 -27.58 -32.34 1.08
CA TYR A 570 -26.54 -31.54 1.75
C TYR A 570 -25.92 -30.56 0.75
N ARG A 571 -26.75 -29.65 0.25
CA ARG A 571 -26.35 -28.33 -0.25
C ARG A 571 -27.60 -27.47 -0.25
N LEU A 572 -27.64 -26.50 0.66
CA LEU A 572 -28.33 -25.21 0.58
C LEU A 572 -28.34 -24.62 2.00
N ARG A 573 -27.16 -24.18 2.46
CA ARG A 573 -27.12 -22.99 3.31
C ARG A 573 -27.58 -21.84 2.41
N THR A 574 -28.48 -21.02 2.93
CA THR A 574 -29.12 -19.90 2.24
C THR A 574 -28.12 -19.04 1.48
N PHE A 575 -28.12 -19.12 0.14
CA PHE A 575 -27.45 -18.13 -0.72
C PHE A 575 -28.05 -16.76 -0.43
N LYS A 576 -27.28 -15.85 0.17
CA LYS A 576 -27.57 -14.42 0.04
C LYS A 576 -27.19 -14.04 -1.39
N ASP A 577 -28.17 -13.63 -2.20
CA ASP A 577 -27.98 -13.12 -3.56
C ASP A 577 -27.43 -11.68 -3.53
N ASP A 578 -26.28 -11.50 -2.88
CA ASP A 578 -25.65 -10.21 -2.61
C ASP A 578 -24.32 -10.14 -3.36
N VAL A 579 -24.03 -9.00 -4.02
CA VAL A 579 -22.76 -8.81 -4.77
C VAL A 579 -21.55 -8.81 -3.85
N SER A 580 -21.74 -8.50 -2.56
CA SER A 580 -20.70 -8.63 -1.53
C SER A 580 -20.16 -10.06 -1.37
N CYS A 581 -20.93 -11.08 -1.78
CA CYS A 581 -20.47 -12.48 -1.80
C CYS A 581 -19.45 -12.77 -2.92
N LEU A 582 -19.18 -11.84 -3.84
CA LEU A 582 -18.15 -12.02 -4.84
C LEU A 582 -16.76 -11.86 -4.22
N ASP A 583 -16.03 -12.97 -4.09
CA ASP A 583 -14.66 -12.96 -3.59
C ASP A 583 -13.71 -12.17 -4.51
N TYR A 584 -12.66 -11.62 -3.93
CA TYR A 584 -11.69 -10.78 -4.63
C TYR A 584 -11.07 -11.49 -5.85
N LEU A 585 -10.84 -12.82 -5.77
CA LEU A 585 -10.25 -13.59 -6.85
C LEU A 585 -11.21 -13.71 -8.04
N THR A 586 -12.51 -13.90 -7.81
CA THR A 586 -13.51 -13.87 -8.88
C THR A 586 -13.60 -12.47 -9.49
N ARG A 587 -13.57 -11.39 -8.67
CA ARG A 587 -13.51 -10.01 -9.19
C ARG A 587 -12.29 -9.79 -10.08
N LEU A 588 -11.11 -10.26 -9.67
CA LEU A 588 -9.86 -10.14 -10.44
C LEU A 588 -9.85 -11.00 -11.73
N ARG A 589 -10.48 -12.17 -11.71
CA ARG A 589 -10.62 -13.02 -12.90
C ARG A 589 -11.60 -12.41 -13.90
N LEU A 590 -12.72 -11.86 -13.41
CA LEU A 590 -13.65 -11.09 -14.23
C LEU A 590 -12.98 -9.86 -14.82
N SER A 591 -12.12 -9.18 -14.07
CA SER A 591 -11.41 -8.01 -14.56
C SER A 591 -10.48 -8.33 -15.73
N LYS A 592 -9.75 -9.44 -15.67
CA LYS A 592 -8.93 -9.91 -16.79
C LYS A 592 -9.73 -10.24 -18.06
N ILE A 593 -11.03 -10.53 -17.92
CA ILE A 593 -11.92 -10.83 -19.06
C ILE A 593 -12.56 -9.54 -19.60
N LEU A 594 -12.97 -8.64 -18.70
CA LEU A 594 -13.83 -7.50 -19.02
C LEU A 594 -13.06 -6.18 -19.23
N ASP A 595 -11.86 -6.05 -18.67
CA ASP A 595 -10.98 -4.91 -18.95
C ASP A 595 -10.43 -4.98 -20.38
N VAL A 596 -10.36 -6.19 -20.95
CA VAL A 596 -10.00 -6.41 -22.34
C VAL A 596 -11.10 -5.88 -23.25
N GLU A 597 -10.73 -5.00 -24.18
CA GLU A 597 -11.63 -4.36 -25.15
C GLU A 597 -12.75 -3.50 -24.53
N ASP A 598 -12.54 -2.94 -23.33
CA ASP A 598 -13.52 -2.06 -22.66
C ASP A 598 -14.90 -2.70 -22.40
N LYS A 599 -14.99 -4.05 -22.36
CA LYS A 599 -16.24 -4.79 -22.14
C LYS A 599 -16.92 -4.48 -20.81
N TRP A 600 -16.16 -4.02 -19.81
CA TRP A 600 -16.66 -3.53 -18.54
C TRP A 600 -17.63 -2.35 -18.69
N THR A 601 -17.51 -1.53 -19.74
CA THR A 601 -18.45 -0.43 -20.02
C THR A 601 -19.82 -0.96 -20.45
N ILE A 602 -19.84 -2.06 -21.22
CA ILE A 602 -21.06 -2.75 -21.63
C ILE A 602 -21.71 -3.40 -20.41
N LEU A 603 -20.92 -3.98 -19.51
CA LEU A 603 -21.41 -4.51 -18.24
C LEU A 603 -22.02 -3.38 -17.38
N ALA A 604 -21.36 -2.23 -17.27
CA ALA A 604 -21.87 -1.07 -16.53
C ALA A 604 -23.23 -0.61 -17.06
N ASP A 605 -23.43 -0.59 -18.39
CA ASP A 605 -24.72 -0.24 -18.99
C ASP A 605 -25.81 -1.27 -18.67
N HIS A 606 -25.50 -2.58 -18.69
CA HIS A 606 -26.45 -3.64 -18.33
C HIS A 606 -26.82 -3.63 -16.84
N LEU A 607 -25.89 -3.21 -15.97
CA LEU A 607 -26.13 -3.03 -14.54
C LEU A 607 -26.85 -1.72 -14.19
N GLY A 608 -27.11 -0.84 -15.16
CA GLY A 608 -27.70 0.49 -14.92
C GLY A 608 -26.72 1.52 -14.33
N CYS A 609 -25.43 1.21 -14.35
CA CYS A 609 -24.32 2.00 -13.82
C CYS A 609 -23.52 2.75 -14.91
N GLY A 610 -24.05 2.92 -16.12
CA GLY A 610 -23.36 3.62 -17.22
C GLY A 610 -22.88 5.04 -16.88
N HIS A 611 -23.58 5.73 -15.97
CA HIS A 611 -23.17 7.05 -15.46
C HIS A 611 -21.85 7.03 -14.68
N MET A 612 -21.40 5.87 -14.19
CA MET A 612 -20.14 5.68 -13.47
C MET A 612 -18.94 5.51 -14.42
N VAL A 613 -19.15 5.22 -15.71
CA VAL A 613 -18.08 4.94 -16.68
C VAL A 613 -17.10 6.11 -16.81
N GLU A 614 -17.61 7.34 -16.94
CA GLU A 614 -16.77 8.53 -17.04
C GLU A 614 -16.04 8.84 -15.73
N PHE A 615 -16.67 8.57 -14.58
CA PHE A 615 -16.02 8.73 -13.28
C PHE A 615 -14.87 7.74 -13.11
N ILE A 616 -15.10 6.45 -13.41
CA ILE A 616 -14.07 5.40 -13.34
C ILE A 616 -12.91 5.77 -14.27
N ARG A 617 -13.18 6.20 -15.51
CA ARG A 617 -12.13 6.61 -16.45
C ARG A 617 -11.23 7.73 -15.95
N VAL A 618 -11.77 8.69 -15.20
CA VAL A 618 -10.99 9.80 -14.62
C VAL A 618 -10.16 9.35 -13.41
N CYS A 619 -10.60 8.31 -12.71
CA CYS A 619 -9.93 7.77 -11.52
C CYS A 619 -8.97 6.60 -11.83
N LEU A 620 -8.81 6.21 -13.10
CA LEU A 620 -7.90 5.14 -13.50
C LEU A 620 -6.44 5.63 -13.49
N ASP A 621 -5.60 4.98 -12.68
CA ASP A 621 -4.14 5.00 -12.80
C ASP A 621 -3.65 3.75 -13.56
N ASP A 622 -2.43 3.76 -14.08
CA ASP A 622 -1.81 2.69 -14.92
C ASP A 622 -1.80 1.27 -14.28
N SER A 623 -2.13 1.15 -12.99
CA SER A 623 -2.15 -0.10 -12.22
C SER A 623 -3.55 -0.54 -11.76
N SER A 624 -4.59 0.26 -12.01
CA SER A 624 -5.95 0.05 -11.51
C SER A 624 -6.86 -0.59 -12.55
N SER A 625 -7.74 -1.49 -12.11
CA SER A 625 -8.68 -2.19 -12.99
C SER A 625 -10.06 -1.50 -12.97
N PRO A 626 -10.61 -1.10 -14.14
CA PRO A 626 -11.92 -0.48 -14.20
C PRO A 626 -13.06 -1.43 -13.83
N THR A 627 -12.96 -2.73 -14.15
CA THR A 627 -13.94 -3.74 -13.72
C THR A 627 -14.00 -3.88 -12.20
N MET A 628 -12.84 -3.85 -11.52
CA MET A 628 -12.77 -3.92 -10.05
C MET A 628 -13.48 -2.72 -9.43
N MET A 629 -13.16 -1.51 -9.91
CA MET A 629 -13.81 -0.29 -9.41
C MET A 629 -15.31 -0.26 -9.71
N LEU A 630 -15.73 -0.75 -10.88
CA LEU A 630 -17.15 -0.85 -11.24
C LEU A 630 -17.90 -1.78 -10.26
N LEU A 631 -17.36 -2.96 -9.96
CA LEU A 631 -17.98 -3.92 -9.05
C LEU A 631 -18.04 -3.39 -7.61
N ASP A 632 -16.97 -2.71 -7.15
CA ASP A 632 -16.93 -2.08 -5.82
C ASP A 632 -17.95 -0.94 -5.69
N GLN A 633 -18.15 -0.14 -6.75
CA GLN A 633 -19.17 0.90 -6.76
C GLN A 633 -20.58 0.33 -6.91
N TYR A 634 -20.74 -0.75 -7.70
CA TYR A 634 -22.03 -1.41 -7.87
C TYR A 634 -22.51 -2.05 -6.56
N GLU A 635 -21.60 -2.60 -5.74
CA GLU A 635 -21.92 -3.12 -4.40
C GLU A 635 -22.60 -2.06 -3.50
N GLN A 636 -22.31 -0.78 -3.69
CA GLN A 636 -22.91 0.31 -2.92
C GLN A 636 -24.29 0.76 -3.45
N VAL A 637 -24.75 0.20 -4.58
CA VAL A 637 -26.04 0.54 -5.19
C VAL A 637 -27.17 -0.20 -4.47
N PRO A 638 -28.29 0.47 -4.13
CA PRO A 638 -29.45 -0.20 -3.53
C PRO A 638 -30.02 -1.24 -4.51
N ASN A 639 -30.12 -2.50 -4.05
CA ASN A 639 -30.52 -3.70 -4.82
C ASN A 639 -29.44 -4.31 -5.73
N ALA A 640 -28.16 -4.10 -5.40
CA ALA A 640 -27.06 -4.79 -6.06
C ALA A 640 -27.09 -6.30 -5.76
N ASN A 641 -27.57 -7.09 -6.73
CA ASN A 641 -27.67 -8.54 -6.61
C ASN A 641 -26.71 -9.24 -7.56
N LEU A 642 -26.20 -10.40 -7.11
CA LEU A 642 -25.27 -11.21 -7.87
C LEU A 642 -25.94 -11.88 -9.09
N SER A 643 -27.21 -12.22 -8.97
CA SER A 643 -28.05 -12.70 -10.07
C SER A 643 -28.10 -11.71 -11.25
N THR A 644 -28.18 -10.40 -10.98
CA THR A 644 -28.18 -9.35 -12.00
C THR A 644 -26.86 -9.28 -12.76
N VAL A 645 -25.72 -9.42 -12.05
CA VAL A 645 -24.39 -9.48 -12.67
C VAL A 645 -24.26 -10.73 -13.55
N THR A 646 -24.73 -11.86 -13.06
CA THR A 646 -24.69 -13.13 -13.79
C THR A 646 -25.54 -13.07 -15.06
N GLN A 647 -26.76 -12.54 -14.98
CA GLN A 647 -27.65 -12.37 -16.14
C GLN A 647 -27.08 -11.38 -17.16
N SER A 648 -26.42 -10.31 -16.69
CA SER A 648 -25.78 -9.33 -17.57
C SER A 648 -24.60 -9.94 -18.34
N LEU A 649 -23.79 -10.77 -17.69
CA LEU A 649 -22.71 -11.51 -18.35
C LEU A 649 -23.23 -12.56 -19.33
N GLU A 650 -24.34 -13.25 -19.00
CA GLU A 650 -25.02 -14.15 -19.94
C GLU A 650 -25.54 -13.40 -21.17
N ALA A 651 -26.12 -12.19 -20.99
CA ALA A 651 -26.58 -11.34 -22.09
C ALA A 651 -25.44 -10.81 -22.97
N MET A 652 -24.28 -10.56 -22.39
CA MET A 652 -23.06 -10.19 -23.12
C MET A 652 -22.40 -11.38 -23.85
N GLY A 653 -22.84 -12.61 -23.61
CA GLY A 653 -22.23 -13.83 -24.16
C GLY A 653 -20.93 -14.24 -23.46
N GLU A 654 -20.62 -13.70 -22.28
CA GLU A 654 -19.42 -13.99 -21.50
C GLU A 654 -19.61 -15.24 -20.62
N THR A 655 -19.72 -16.40 -21.27
CA THR A 655 -19.99 -17.70 -20.61
C THR A 655 -18.93 -18.08 -19.57
N LEU A 656 -17.68 -17.61 -19.76
CA LEU A 656 -16.57 -17.86 -18.84
C LEU A 656 -16.72 -17.04 -17.56
N GLY A 657 -17.17 -15.78 -17.64
CA GLY A 657 -17.48 -14.94 -16.48
C GLY A 657 -18.63 -15.51 -15.65
N VAL A 658 -19.67 -16.02 -16.31
CA VAL A 658 -20.82 -16.68 -15.66
C VAL A 658 -20.39 -17.94 -14.92
N HIS A 659 -19.53 -18.75 -15.52
CA HIS A 659 -18.98 -19.94 -14.87
C HIS A 659 -18.10 -19.58 -13.67
N LEU A 660 -17.33 -18.48 -13.73
CA LEU A 660 -16.52 -18.01 -12.61
C LEU A 660 -17.38 -17.63 -11.39
N ILE A 661 -18.49 -16.92 -11.63
CA ILE A 661 -19.44 -16.54 -10.56
C ILE A 661 -20.11 -17.78 -9.95
N LYS A 662 -20.59 -18.71 -10.79
CA LYS A 662 -21.25 -19.95 -10.33
C LYS A 662 -20.29 -20.88 -9.58
N ALA A 663 -19.03 -20.97 -10.02
CA ALA A 663 -18.01 -21.78 -9.35
C ALA A 663 -17.55 -21.18 -8.02
N GLY A 664 -17.51 -19.85 -7.88
CA GLY A 664 -17.23 -19.17 -6.61
C GLY A 664 -18.32 -19.43 -5.55
N ASN A 665 -19.58 -19.49 -5.98
CA ASN A 665 -20.73 -19.77 -5.10
C ASN A 665 -20.87 -21.25 -4.69
N GLU A 666 -20.28 -22.20 -5.41
CA GLU A 666 -20.35 -23.63 -5.07
C GLU A 666 -19.28 -24.09 -4.06
N GLN A 667 -18.35 -23.20 -3.68
CA GLN A 667 -17.23 -23.47 -2.77
C GLN A 667 -17.36 -22.86 -1.36
N GLU A 668 -18.53 -22.35 -0.96
CA GLU A 668 -18.80 -21.93 0.43
C GLU A 668 -19.46 -23.01 1.31
#